data_AF-A0A5N5NVA6-F1
#
_entry.id   AF-A0A5N5NVA6-F1
#
_cell.length_a   1.000
_cell.length_b   1.000
_cell.length_c   1.000
_cell.angle_alpha   90.00
_cell.angle_beta   90.00
_cell.angle_gamma   90.00
#
_symmetry.space_group_name_H-M   'P 1'
#
loop_
_entity.id
_entity.type
_entity.pdbx_description
1 polymer ?
#
loop_
_entity_poly.entity_id
_entity_poly.type
_entity_poly.pdbx_seq_one_letter_code
_entity_poly.pdbx_strand_id
1 'polypeptide(L)'
;MTFSGWILALCLVALKGQSHATQAEEGAGSERNCTIVPPYLPPTAINTTRRLHELRAVMKTHSISAYIIPGTDAHLSEYIAPRDARLAWMSGFTGSSGTAVVTQDKAVLWTDSRYWVQAERQMDCNWELEKDISISSITKWLIKELNEEDQVGFDPFLFSVDTFDAYNNNLAPAKRNLTSIPDNLVDQIWATRPSLPPDNLTRLPDDFIERTWQMKVDLIRAQMMNNPYKPTAVLLSALDETAWLLNMRGNDIPFNPFFYSYTLLTLDEIWLFVHTKRLTEEIKVYLNSSCTLSYCVQLFEYETVREHLKKYLTEPSVRVWVGTEYTNQALYELITPEEKLLQSEYSPVLTTKAMKDETEQKILRAAHIRDAVAVMQLLYQLERTVPEGMETELTAAQLVNEYRSMQKFSRGPSFETISASGPNAALAHYSPSNETARKLTTDEMYLVDSGGQYLDGTTDITRTVHWGSPTDFQKEAFTRVLMGNIEISRTIFPAGTRGVNMEMLGRRALWEVGLNYGHGTGHGVGNYFGVHEWPVGFQSNNIPFQQGMFTSIEPGYYRVNEFGIRIEDVAVIVPAKTMYGNNYLTFDTVSLVPYDRKLIDTSLLSPEQLQWLDTYYLTIRSTMGPELKRQGLTEIYNWMMDNTEPFLKTGSSAAIPSISLLLLLLPIALL
;
A
#
# COMPACT_ATOMS: atom_id res chain seq x y z
N MET A 1 53.81 64.01 -48.40
CA MET A 1 54.85 63.45 -49.30
C MET A 1 54.66 61.95 -49.30
N THR A 2 54.01 61.42 -50.34
CA THR A 2 54.57 60.51 -51.37
C THR A 2 54.62 59.06 -50.89
N PHE A 3 53.67 58.21 -51.37
CA PHE A 3 53.83 57.21 -52.46
C PHE A 3 54.71 56.01 -52.01
N SER A 4 54.39 54.71 -52.15
CA SER A 4 53.54 54.00 -53.13
C SER A 4 53.42 52.49 -52.78
N GLY A 5 52.42 51.78 -53.36
CA GLY A 5 52.57 50.40 -53.92
C GLY A 5 52.32 49.16 -53.04
N TRP A 6 51.11 48.59 -52.83
CA TRP A 6 50.37 47.57 -53.65
C TRP A 6 51.01 46.13 -53.59
N ILE A 7 50.40 44.98 -53.17
CA ILE A 7 49.06 44.32 -53.40
C ILE A 7 48.85 43.17 -52.36
N LEU A 8 47.75 43.14 -51.55
CA LEU A 8 46.48 42.32 -51.60
C LEU A 8 46.65 40.78 -51.45
N ALA A 9 45.85 39.99 -50.71
CA ALA A 9 44.62 40.17 -49.92
C ALA A 9 44.35 38.91 -49.05
N LEU A 10 43.69 39.04 -47.88
CA LEU A 10 42.42 38.36 -47.54
C LEU A 10 42.08 38.48 -46.03
N CYS A 11 41.01 39.25 -45.80
CA CYS A 11 39.97 39.18 -44.77
C CYS A 11 40.29 39.09 -43.26
N LEU A 12 40.07 40.24 -42.62
CA LEU A 12 39.45 40.50 -41.31
C LEU A 12 38.61 39.34 -40.74
N VAL A 13 38.75 39.03 -39.44
CA VAL A 13 37.97 39.63 -38.33
C VAL A 13 38.59 39.18 -37.00
N ALA A 14 38.75 40.15 -36.11
CA ALA A 14 39.38 40.02 -34.80
C ALA A 14 38.53 39.20 -33.81
N LEU A 15 39.22 38.31 -33.10
CA LEU A 15 38.79 37.57 -31.93
C LEU A 15 38.29 38.55 -30.84
N LYS A 16 36.97 38.62 -30.65
CA LYS A 16 36.36 39.02 -29.37
C LYS A 16 35.85 37.74 -28.71
N GLY A 17 36.41 37.42 -27.55
CA GLY A 17 35.99 36.30 -26.72
C GLY A 17 34.51 36.43 -26.36
N GLN A 18 33.73 35.45 -26.81
CA GLN A 18 32.44 35.12 -26.22
C GLN A 18 32.71 34.07 -25.14
N SER A 19 32.29 34.39 -23.91
CA SER A 19 31.99 33.41 -22.89
C SER A 19 30.86 32.52 -23.42
N HIS A 20 31.21 31.34 -23.91
CA HIS A 20 30.23 30.26 -24.06
C HIS A 20 29.87 29.78 -22.65
N ALA A 21 28.83 30.40 -22.08
CA ALA A 21 27.92 29.67 -21.21
C ALA A 21 27.30 28.58 -22.10
N THR A 22 27.86 27.38 -22.02
CA THR A 22 27.24 26.18 -22.57
C THR A 22 25.89 26.04 -21.90
N GLN A 23 24.82 26.26 -22.67
CA GLN A 23 23.52 25.70 -22.40
C GLN A 23 23.74 24.22 -22.08
N ALA A 24 23.41 23.82 -20.86
CA ALA A 24 23.29 22.41 -20.53
C ALA A 24 22.26 21.82 -21.51
N GLU A 25 22.68 20.83 -22.29
CA GLU A 25 21.80 20.08 -23.17
C GLU A 25 20.65 19.51 -22.34
N GLU A 26 19.40 19.84 -22.71
CA GLU A 26 18.14 19.24 -22.26
C GLU A 26 18.00 17.78 -22.73
N GLY A 27 19.08 17.00 -22.67
CA GLY A 27 19.17 15.62 -23.16
C GLY A 27 19.87 14.64 -22.22
N ALA A 28 20.37 15.06 -21.07
CA ALA A 28 20.84 14.14 -20.05
C ALA A 28 19.61 13.42 -19.47
N GLY A 29 19.42 12.14 -19.82
CA GLY A 29 18.32 11.33 -19.31
C GLY A 29 18.24 11.39 -17.78
N SER A 30 17.05 11.24 -17.24
CA SER A 30 16.85 11.20 -15.78
C SER A 30 17.46 9.95 -15.13
N GLU A 31 17.83 8.93 -15.91
CA GLU A 31 18.30 7.61 -15.49
C GLU A 31 19.81 7.45 -15.63
N ARG A 32 20.41 6.56 -14.83
CA ARG A 32 21.85 6.23 -14.91
C ARG A 32 22.23 5.63 -16.27
N ASN A 33 23.46 5.89 -16.71
CA ASN A 33 24.04 5.24 -17.87
C ASN A 33 25.40 4.63 -17.50
N CYS A 34 25.39 3.32 -17.25
CA CYS A 34 26.57 2.55 -16.87
C CYS A 34 27.40 2.04 -18.05
N THR A 35 26.99 2.33 -19.29
CA THR A 35 27.69 1.87 -20.51
C THR A 35 28.79 2.83 -20.98
N ILE A 36 28.80 4.07 -20.47
CA ILE A 36 29.76 5.11 -20.82
C ILE A 36 30.85 5.25 -19.75
N VAL A 37 31.99 5.86 -20.10
CA VAL A 37 33.16 6.01 -19.21
C VAL A 37 33.58 7.50 -19.15
N PRO A 38 33.46 8.18 -17.99
CA PRO A 38 32.88 7.70 -16.74
C PRO A 38 31.35 7.48 -16.86
N PRO A 39 30.75 6.59 -16.05
CA PRO A 39 29.30 6.39 -16.04
C PRO A 39 28.58 7.68 -15.66
N TYR A 40 27.42 7.92 -16.27
CA TYR A 40 26.53 8.99 -15.84
C TYR A 40 25.64 8.48 -14.69
N LEU A 41 25.64 9.22 -13.58
CA LEU A 41 24.80 8.96 -12.42
C LEU A 41 23.90 10.19 -12.18
N PRO A 42 22.58 10.02 -12.06
CA PRO A 42 21.68 11.11 -11.69
C PRO A 42 22.02 11.68 -10.30
N PRO A 43 21.65 12.93 -9.99
CA PRO A 43 21.87 13.53 -8.67
C PRO A 43 21.25 12.74 -7.52
N THR A 44 20.20 11.96 -7.81
CA THR A 44 19.50 11.08 -6.86
C THR A 44 20.22 9.75 -6.61
N ALA A 45 21.25 9.41 -7.40
CA ALA A 45 21.95 8.14 -7.25
C ALA A 45 22.94 8.15 -6.07
N ILE A 46 22.94 7.07 -5.28
CA ILE A 46 23.81 6.94 -4.11
C ILE A 46 25.00 6.03 -4.44
N ASN A 47 26.23 6.48 -4.15
CA ASN A 47 27.42 5.63 -4.29
C ASN A 47 27.51 4.62 -3.14
N THR A 48 27.40 3.33 -3.48
CA THR A 48 27.31 2.20 -2.54
C THR A 48 28.59 1.34 -2.51
N THR A 49 29.62 1.71 -3.27
CA THR A 49 30.87 0.94 -3.43
C THR A 49 31.47 0.49 -2.10
N ARG A 50 31.57 1.41 -1.13
CA ARG A 50 32.13 1.12 0.20
C ARG A 50 31.23 0.17 1.00
N ARG A 51 29.91 0.35 0.94
CA ARG A 51 28.93 -0.48 1.66
C ARG A 51 29.00 -1.93 1.19
N LEU A 52 29.07 -2.15 -0.12
CA LEU A 52 29.23 -3.48 -0.72
C LEU A 52 30.56 -4.14 -0.32
N HIS A 53 31.66 -3.38 -0.31
CA HIS A 53 32.96 -3.90 0.13
C HIS A 53 32.93 -4.36 1.59
N GLU A 54 32.36 -3.55 2.49
CA GLU A 54 32.23 -3.86 3.91
C GLU A 54 31.30 -5.07 4.14
N LEU A 55 30.15 -5.13 3.45
CA LEU A 55 29.22 -6.27 3.54
C LEU A 55 29.89 -7.58 3.10
N ARG A 56 30.60 -7.57 1.96
CA ARG A 56 31.32 -8.75 1.45
C ARG A 56 32.41 -9.23 2.40
N ALA A 57 33.08 -8.32 3.12
CA ALA A 57 34.05 -8.68 4.14
C ALA A 57 33.40 -9.45 5.30
N VAL A 58 32.22 -9.01 5.76
CA VAL A 58 31.45 -9.71 6.80
C VAL A 58 30.87 -11.02 6.29
N MET A 59 30.37 -11.09 5.05
CA MET A 59 29.89 -12.34 4.44
C MET A 59 30.96 -13.45 4.49
N LYS A 60 32.24 -13.11 4.26
CA LYS A 60 33.36 -14.06 4.34
C LYS A 60 33.55 -14.64 5.74
N THR A 61 33.32 -13.85 6.80
CA THR A 61 33.46 -14.36 8.18
C THR A 61 32.35 -15.35 8.55
N HIS A 62 31.21 -15.28 7.86
CA HIS A 62 30.09 -16.22 7.99
C HIS A 62 30.15 -17.39 7.01
N SER A 63 31.19 -17.48 6.16
CA SER A 63 31.34 -18.53 5.14
C SER A 63 30.13 -18.66 4.19
N ILE A 64 29.51 -17.53 3.83
CA ILE A 64 28.41 -17.46 2.87
C ILE A 64 28.85 -16.87 1.53
N SER A 65 28.29 -17.41 0.45
CA SER A 65 28.60 -17.03 -0.94
C SER A 65 27.64 -15.95 -1.47
N ALA A 66 26.43 -15.88 -0.92
CA ALA A 66 25.45 -14.81 -1.18
C ALA A 66 24.71 -14.41 0.09
N TYR A 67 24.18 -13.18 0.12
CA TYR A 67 23.32 -12.66 1.18
C TYR A 67 22.07 -12.00 0.60
N ILE A 68 20.89 -12.38 1.11
CA ILE A 68 19.59 -11.85 0.67
C ILE A 68 19.15 -10.74 1.62
N ILE A 69 18.78 -9.59 1.06
CA ILE A 69 18.35 -8.39 1.80
C ILE A 69 16.97 -7.96 1.28
N PRO A 70 15.88 -8.46 1.87
CA PRO A 70 14.53 -8.05 1.51
C PRO A 70 14.22 -6.62 2.03
N GLY A 71 13.33 -5.91 1.35
CA GLY A 71 12.82 -4.60 1.75
C GLY A 71 11.72 -4.70 2.81
N THR A 72 11.99 -5.31 3.97
CA THR A 72 11.04 -5.51 5.06
C THR A 72 11.72 -5.42 6.44
N ASP A 73 10.94 -5.44 7.51
CA ASP A 73 11.39 -5.53 8.91
C ASP A 73 11.13 -6.91 9.54
N ALA A 74 11.43 -7.03 10.84
CA ALA A 74 11.27 -8.26 11.64
C ALA A 74 9.81 -8.71 11.87
N HIS A 75 8.86 -7.91 11.41
CA HIS A 75 7.42 -8.10 11.53
C HIS A 75 6.73 -8.16 10.17
N LEU A 76 7.52 -8.20 9.09
CA LEU A 76 7.05 -8.32 7.73
C LEU A 76 6.16 -7.14 7.30
N SER A 77 6.47 -5.95 7.84
CA SER A 77 5.74 -4.71 7.55
C SER A 77 5.99 -4.25 6.11
N GLU A 78 4.94 -3.80 5.43
CA GLU A 78 5.06 -3.19 4.09
C GLU A 78 5.75 -1.82 4.13
N TYR A 79 5.25 -0.94 4.99
CA TYR A 79 5.95 0.29 5.35
C TYR A 79 6.90 -0.03 6.49
N ILE A 80 8.14 0.44 6.39
CA ILE A 80 9.18 0.17 7.37
C ILE A 80 9.70 1.46 7.99
N ALA A 81 10.16 1.36 9.24
CA ALA A 81 10.87 2.46 9.87
C ALA A 81 12.23 2.72 9.19
N PRO A 82 12.75 3.96 9.22
CA PRO A 82 14.07 4.28 8.66
C PRO A 82 15.22 3.40 9.16
N ARG A 83 15.12 2.88 10.39
CA ARG A 83 16.10 1.96 10.98
C ARG A 83 16.12 0.57 10.35
N ASP A 84 15.04 0.16 9.69
CA ASP A 84 14.92 -1.15 9.04
C ASP A 84 15.04 -1.07 7.51
N ALA A 85 15.24 0.13 6.97
CA ALA A 85 15.46 0.41 5.54
C ALA A 85 16.84 -0.07 5.02
N ARG A 86 17.20 -1.32 5.31
CA ARG A 86 18.47 -1.96 4.97
C ARG A 86 18.69 -2.08 3.47
N LEU A 87 17.65 -2.44 2.71
CA LEU A 87 17.69 -2.47 1.25
C LEU A 87 18.02 -1.09 0.70
N ALA A 88 17.32 -0.05 1.16
CA ALA A 88 17.54 1.33 0.72
C ALA A 88 18.93 1.84 1.13
N TRP A 89 19.39 1.53 2.34
CA TRP A 89 20.73 1.88 2.76
C TRP A 89 21.81 1.16 1.94
N MET A 90 21.61 -0.12 1.59
CA MET A 90 22.59 -0.86 0.80
C MET A 90 22.64 -0.43 -0.67
N SER A 91 21.50 -0.13 -1.28
CA SER A 91 21.37 0.08 -2.74
C SER A 91 21.15 1.52 -3.18
N GLY A 92 20.68 2.39 -2.28
CA GLY A 92 20.17 3.72 -2.62
C GLY A 92 18.71 3.73 -3.08
N PHE A 93 18.12 2.57 -3.41
CA PHE A 93 16.75 2.45 -3.88
C PHE A 93 15.74 2.56 -2.73
N THR A 94 14.80 3.50 -2.82
CA THR A 94 13.84 3.82 -1.75
C THR A 94 12.40 3.38 -2.05
N GLY A 95 12.16 2.55 -3.07
CA GLY A 95 10.81 2.03 -3.33
C GLY A 95 10.36 1.04 -2.25
N SER A 96 9.04 0.94 -2.04
CA SER A 96 8.48 0.11 -0.96
C SER A 96 8.53 -1.40 -1.23
N SER A 97 8.87 -1.82 -2.46
CA SER A 97 8.99 -3.22 -2.81
C SER A 97 10.33 -3.50 -3.47
N GLY A 98 11.08 -4.45 -2.92
CA GLY A 98 12.26 -4.98 -3.56
C GLY A 98 13.01 -5.99 -2.72
N THR A 99 13.88 -6.74 -3.37
CA THR A 99 14.83 -7.64 -2.72
C THR A 99 16.19 -7.48 -3.38
N ALA A 100 17.23 -7.29 -2.57
CA ALA A 100 18.61 -7.31 -3.03
C ALA A 100 19.26 -8.66 -2.76
N VAL A 101 20.14 -9.09 -3.67
CA VAL A 101 21.06 -10.19 -3.44
C VAL A 101 22.48 -9.72 -3.73
N VAL A 102 23.38 -9.94 -2.77
CA VAL A 102 24.80 -9.60 -2.89
C VAL A 102 25.62 -10.88 -2.87
N THR A 103 26.45 -11.09 -3.88
CA THR A 103 27.49 -12.13 -3.89
C THR A 103 28.86 -11.50 -3.60
N GLN A 104 29.92 -12.31 -3.65
CA GLN A 104 31.30 -11.81 -3.47
C GLN A 104 31.73 -10.80 -4.54
N ASP A 105 31.05 -10.75 -5.69
CA ASP A 105 31.42 -9.95 -6.85
C ASP A 105 30.26 -9.18 -7.50
N LYS A 106 29.00 -9.61 -7.34
CA LYS A 106 27.80 -8.96 -7.91
C LYS A 106 26.86 -8.41 -6.84
N ALA A 107 25.98 -7.51 -7.25
CA ALA A 107 24.87 -6.99 -6.46
C ALA A 107 23.69 -6.74 -7.40
N VAL A 108 22.54 -7.32 -7.09
CA VAL A 108 21.36 -7.28 -7.96
C VAL A 108 20.13 -6.93 -7.12
N LEU A 109 19.26 -6.08 -7.67
CA LEU A 109 18.02 -5.65 -7.06
C LEU A 109 16.84 -6.06 -7.94
N TRP A 110 15.89 -6.76 -7.34
CA TRP A 110 14.60 -7.10 -7.95
C TRP A 110 13.54 -6.14 -7.45
N THR A 111 12.80 -5.50 -8.35
CA THR A 111 11.61 -4.69 -8.02
C THR A 111 10.59 -4.68 -9.17
N ASP A 112 9.34 -4.38 -8.83
CA ASP A 112 8.21 -4.46 -9.77
C ASP A 112 8.07 -3.19 -10.62
N SER A 113 7.12 -3.22 -11.56
CA SER A 113 6.94 -2.17 -12.55
C SER A 113 6.64 -0.78 -12.00
N ARG A 114 6.18 -0.68 -10.74
CA ARG A 114 5.98 0.61 -10.07
C ARG A 114 7.29 1.39 -9.91
N TYR A 115 8.42 0.67 -9.88
CA TYR A 115 9.68 1.19 -9.37
C TYR A 115 10.87 1.09 -10.34
N TRP A 116 10.71 0.54 -11.54
CA TRP A 116 11.83 0.37 -12.49
C TRP A 116 12.55 1.69 -12.81
N VAL A 117 11.79 2.74 -13.15
CA VAL A 117 12.37 4.06 -13.42
C VAL A 117 13.02 4.65 -12.17
N GLN A 118 12.39 4.49 -11.00
CA GLN A 118 12.95 4.97 -9.74
C GLN A 118 14.28 4.26 -9.40
N ALA A 119 14.35 2.94 -9.59
CA ALA A 119 15.56 2.15 -9.39
C ALA A 119 16.72 2.64 -10.27
N GLU A 120 16.47 2.90 -11.56
CA GLU A 120 17.47 3.44 -12.49
C GLU A 120 17.90 4.89 -12.15
N ARG A 121 17.05 5.64 -11.43
CA ARG A 121 17.35 7.00 -10.94
C ARG A 121 18.15 7.02 -9.63
N GLN A 122 18.05 5.97 -8.81
CA GLN A 122 18.54 5.98 -7.42
C GLN A 122 19.75 5.07 -7.16
N MET A 123 19.93 4.02 -7.96
CA MET A 123 21.07 3.11 -7.81
C MET A 123 22.32 3.61 -8.55
N ASP A 124 23.51 3.30 -8.04
CA ASP A 124 24.76 3.48 -8.80
C ASP A 124 25.04 2.27 -9.72
N CYS A 125 26.14 2.31 -10.47
CA CYS A 125 26.49 1.24 -11.42
C CYS A 125 27.05 -0.04 -10.78
N ASN A 126 27.06 -0.15 -9.45
CA ASN A 126 27.40 -1.43 -8.79
C ASN A 126 26.23 -2.43 -8.80
N TRP A 127 25.01 -1.95 -9.08
CA TRP A 127 23.77 -2.74 -8.99
C TRP A 127 23.17 -3.05 -10.35
N GLU A 128 22.80 -4.30 -10.58
CA GLU A 128 21.95 -4.70 -11.72
C GLU A 128 20.47 -4.65 -11.29
N LEU A 129 19.58 -4.19 -12.20
CA LEU A 129 18.14 -4.19 -11.99
C LEU A 129 17.50 -5.39 -12.67
N GLU A 130 16.76 -6.19 -11.92
CA GLU A 130 15.94 -7.29 -12.42
C GLU A 130 14.45 -6.97 -12.28
N LYS A 131 13.68 -7.27 -13.33
CA LYS A 131 12.26 -6.85 -13.46
C LYS A 131 11.25 -7.93 -13.09
N ASP A 132 11.68 -9.19 -13.00
CA ASP A 132 10.85 -10.31 -12.54
C ASP A 132 11.07 -10.55 -11.05
N ILE A 133 10.18 -10.02 -10.22
CA ILE A 133 10.28 -10.08 -8.74
C ILE A 133 9.98 -11.45 -8.12
N SER A 134 9.67 -12.47 -8.92
CA SER A 134 9.34 -13.77 -8.37
C SER A 134 10.52 -14.37 -7.60
N ILE A 135 10.23 -15.06 -6.50
CA ILE A 135 11.24 -15.85 -5.78
C ILE A 135 11.90 -16.87 -6.73
N SER A 136 11.16 -17.37 -7.73
CA SER A 136 11.72 -18.24 -8.78
C SER A 136 12.81 -17.54 -9.60
N SER A 137 12.65 -16.27 -9.95
CA SER A 137 13.66 -15.48 -10.65
C SER A 137 14.95 -15.34 -9.82
N ILE A 138 14.81 -14.94 -8.55
CA ILE A 138 15.94 -14.78 -7.62
C ILE A 138 16.68 -16.10 -7.42
N THR A 139 15.95 -17.19 -7.20
CA THR A 139 16.54 -18.51 -6.96
C THR A 139 17.18 -19.10 -8.22
N LYS A 140 16.62 -18.90 -9.41
CA LYS A 140 17.28 -19.25 -10.68
C LYS A 140 18.58 -18.48 -10.88
N TRP A 141 18.59 -17.19 -10.54
CA TRP A 141 19.80 -16.37 -10.59
C TRP A 141 20.86 -16.91 -9.62
N LEU A 142 20.49 -17.18 -8.36
CA LEU A 142 21.39 -17.79 -7.37
C LEU A 142 21.95 -19.14 -7.83
N ILE A 143 21.14 -20.00 -8.43
CA ILE A 143 21.59 -21.30 -8.95
C ILE A 143 22.60 -21.12 -10.10
N LYS A 144 22.43 -20.09 -10.93
CA LYS A 144 23.36 -19.80 -12.02
C LYS A 144 24.69 -19.25 -11.51
N GLU A 145 24.66 -18.42 -10.48
CA GLU A 145 25.83 -17.66 -10.00
C GLU A 145 26.66 -18.40 -8.95
N LEU A 146 26.04 -19.29 -8.17
CA LEU A 146 26.70 -20.03 -7.09
C LEU A 146 27.04 -21.47 -7.51
N ASN A 147 28.00 -22.09 -6.82
CA ASN A 147 28.33 -23.51 -6.98
C ASN A 147 27.37 -24.40 -6.18
N GLU A 148 27.41 -25.71 -6.43
CA GLU A 148 26.78 -26.69 -5.53
C GLU A 148 27.41 -26.58 -4.12
N GLU A 149 26.61 -26.79 -3.09
CA GLU A 149 26.95 -26.71 -1.65
C GLU A 149 27.23 -25.30 -1.10
N ASP A 150 27.22 -24.27 -1.96
CA ASP A 150 27.34 -22.88 -1.51
C ASP A 150 26.21 -22.49 -0.55
N GLN A 151 26.58 -21.69 0.44
CA GLN A 151 25.69 -21.21 1.50
C GLN A 151 25.13 -19.83 1.13
N VAL A 152 23.81 -19.69 1.18
CA VAL A 152 23.07 -18.45 0.95
C VAL A 152 22.57 -17.94 2.29
N GLY A 153 23.20 -16.90 2.81
CA GLY A 153 22.81 -16.30 4.08
C GLY A 153 21.55 -15.45 3.96
N PHE A 154 20.74 -15.47 5.02
CA PHE A 154 19.59 -14.58 5.17
C PHE A 154 19.37 -14.26 6.65
N ASP A 155 18.72 -13.13 6.92
CA ASP A 155 18.20 -12.83 8.26
C ASP A 155 16.82 -13.50 8.44
N PRO A 156 16.67 -14.48 9.36
CA PRO A 156 15.42 -15.19 9.56
C PRO A 156 14.30 -14.33 10.14
N PHE A 157 14.58 -13.14 10.68
CA PHE A 157 13.51 -12.22 11.07
C PHE A 157 12.82 -11.57 9.88
N LEU A 158 13.48 -11.52 8.72
CA LEU A 158 12.98 -10.82 7.53
C LEU A 158 12.29 -11.74 6.52
N PHE A 159 12.07 -13.00 6.87
CA PHE A 159 11.44 -14.01 6.03
C PHE A 159 10.19 -14.52 6.73
N SER A 160 9.05 -14.53 6.05
CA SER A 160 7.90 -15.32 6.50
C SER A 160 8.19 -16.81 6.34
N VAL A 161 7.39 -17.66 6.99
CA VAL A 161 7.46 -19.12 6.80
C VAL A 161 7.27 -19.46 5.33
N ASP A 162 6.24 -18.89 4.69
CA ASP A 162 5.95 -19.15 3.27
C ASP A 162 7.07 -18.64 2.35
N THR A 163 7.68 -17.49 2.67
CA THR A 163 8.82 -16.96 1.93
C THR A 163 10.02 -17.90 2.05
N PHE A 164 10.36 -18.34 3.28
CA PHE A 164 11.45 -19.28 3.51
C PHE A 164 11.22 -20.59 2.74
N ASP A 165 10.03 -21.17 2.84
CA ASP A 165 9.68 -22.41 2.14
C ASP A 165 9.76 -22.24 0.63
N ALA A 166 9.31 -21.10 0.08
CA ALA A 166 9.44 -20.82 -1.35
C ALA A 166 10.91 -20.76 -1.80
N TYR A 167 11.80 -20.09 -1.06
CA TYR A 167 13.24 -20.10 -1.38
C TYR A 167 13.84 -21.50 -1.25
N ASN A 168 13.56 -22.19 -0.14
CA ASN A 168 14.12 -23.51 0.16
C ASN A 168 13.71 -24.55 -0.89
N ASN A 169 12.43 -24.57 -1.29
CA ASN A 169 11.90 -25.48 -2.30
C ASN A 169 12.53 -25.28 -3.69
N ASN A 170 13.00 -24.07 -4.01
CA ASN A 170 13.68 -23.78 -5.28
C ASN A 170 15.19 -24.04 -5.22
N LEU A 171 15.85 -23.77 -4.08
CA LEU A 171 17.31 -23.85 -3.93
C LEU A 171 17.82 -25.24 -3.54
N ALA A 172 17.13 -25.93 -2.63
CA ALA A 172 17.57 -27.22 -2.09
C ALA A 172 17.70 -28.32 -3.16
N PRO A 173 16.80 -28.45 -4.17
CA PRO A 173 16.98 -29.42 -5.26
C PRO A 173 18.24 -29.18 -6.10
N ALA A 174 18.72 -27.94 -6.14
CA ALA A 174 19.97 -27.56 -6.78
C ALA A 174 21.15 -27.57 -5.80
N LYS A 175 21.00 -28.08 -4.58
CA LYS A 175 22.06 -28.11 -3.53
C LYS A 175 22.63 -26.73 -3.20
N ARG A 176 21.80 -25.68 -3.18
CA ARG A 176 22.13 -24.39 -2.56
C ARG A 176 21.45 -24.35 -1.20
N ASN A 177 22.20 -24.10 -0.15
CA ASN A 177 21.71 -24.22 1.22
C ASN A 177 21.42 -22.84 1.81
N LEU A 178 20.22 -22.65 2.37
CA LEU A 178 19.90 -21.44 3.11
C LEU A 178 20.51 -21.50 4.52
N THR A 179 21.21 -20.43 4.91
CA THR A 179 21.84 -20.30 6.23
C THR A 179 21.19 -19.18 7.02
N SER A 180 20.55 -19.53 8.13
CA SER A 180 19.90 -18.60 9.06
C SER A 180 20.97 -17.80 9.83
N ILE A 181 20.98 -16.47 9.70
CA ILE A 181 21.89 -15.55 10.39
C ILE A 181 21.05 -14.46 11.10
N PRO A 182 20.66 -14.68 12.37
CA PRO A 182 19.81 -13.76 13.13
C PRO A 182 20.43 -12.36 13.37
N ASP A 183 21.75 -12.28 13.46
CA ASP A 183 22.45 -11.00 13.60
C ASP A 183 22.65 -10.39 12.21
N ASN A 184 21.76 -9.48 11.80
CA ASN A 184 21.73 -8.92 10.45
C ASN A 184 23.10 -8.33 10.02
N LEU A 185 23.62 -8.76 8.87
CA LEU A 185 24.97 -8.35 8.42
C LEU A 185 25.04 -6.88 7.99
N VAL A 186 23.92 -6.30 7.53
CA VAL A 186 23.84 -4.87 7.19
C VAL A 186 23.96 -4.02 8.45
N ASP A 187 23.35 -4.45 9.55
CA ASP A 187 23.38 -3.71 10.82
C ASP A 187 24.82 -3.62 11.38
N GLN A 188 25.68 -4.62 11.12
CA GLN A 188 27.08 -4.63 11.56
C GLN A 188 27.93 -3.55 10.87
N ILE A 189 27.55 -3.12 9.66
CA ILE A 189 28.29 -2.13 8.87
C ILE A 189 27.59 -0.75 8.85
N TRP A 190 26.34 -0.67 9.32
CA TRP A 190 25.56 0.56 9.35
C TRP A 190 25.75 1.34 10.66
N ALA A 191 26.91 1.99 10.80
CA ALA A 191 27.26 2.73 12.02
C ALA A 191 26.28 3.88 12.38
N THR A 192 25.58 4.45 11.39
CA THR A 192 24.61 5.54 11.56
C THR A 192 23.16 5.05 11.55
N ARG A 193 22.90 3.78 11.87
CA ARG A 193 21.55 3.23 11.90
C ARG A 193 20.67 4.04 12.87
N PRO A 194 19.51 4.56 12.43
CA PRO A 194 18.62 5.35 13.29
C PRO A 194 18.17 4.58 14.54
N SER A 195 18.03 5.31 15.66
CA SER A 195 17.41 4.78 16.87
C SER A 195 15.89 4.70 16.73
N LEU A 196 15.25 3.95 17.63
CA LEU A 196 13.79 3.97 17.77
C LEU A 196 13.30 5.35 18.24
N PRO A 197 12.11 5.79 17.80
CA PRO A 197 11.47 6.98 18.36
C PRO A 197 11.27 6.82 19.89
N PRO A 198 11.50 7.89 20.68
CA PRO A 198 11.37 7.83 22.13
C PRO A 198 9.92 7.97 22.62
N ASP A 199 8.94 8.19 21.73
CA ASP A 199 7.56 8.48 22.08
C ASP A 199 6.90 7.33 22.85
N ASN A 200 5.99 7.67 23.76
CA ASN A 200 5.23 6.68 24.50
C ASN A 200 4.14 6.02 23.65
N LEU A 201 3.82 4.78 23.97
CA LEU A 201 2.67 4.09 23.38
C LEU A 201 1.36 4.67 23.90
N THR A 202 0.31 4.53 23.09
CA THR A 202 -1.04 5.02 23.43
C THR A 202 -2.06 3.88 23.32
N ARG A 203 -3.25 4.10 23.86
CA ARG A 203 -4.41 3.24 23.64
C ARG A 203 -5.51 4.01 22.91
N LEU A 204 -6.36 3.27 22.22
CA LEU A 204 -7.60 3.84 21.71
C LEU A 204 -8.46 4.37 22.89
N PRO A 205 -9.08 5.56 22.78
CA PRO A 205 -10.05 6.03 23.76
C PRO A 205 -11.32 5.19 23.76
N ASP A 206 -11.97 5.07 24.92
CA ASP A 206 -13.14 4.19 25.10
C ASP A 206 -14.34 4.61 24.20
N ASP A 207 -14.46 5.90 23.86
CA ASP A 207 -15.49 6.40 22.94
C ASP A 207 -15.39 5.84 21.50
N PHE A 208 -14.24 5.25 21.13
CA PHE A 208 -14.00 4.61 19.83
C PHE A 208 -13.93 3.09 19.92
N ILE A 209 -14.11 2.52 21.11
CA ILE A 209 -14.02 1.08 21.37
C ILE A 209 -15.33 0.59 21.95
N GLU A 210 -16.05 -0.24 21.19
CA GLU A 210 -17.09 -1.11 21.77
C GLU A 210 -16.58 -2.53 22.01
N ARG A 211 -15.53 -2.93 21.28
CA ARG A 211 -14.86 -4.22 21.46
C ARG A 211 -13.59 -4.07 22.28
N THR A 212 -13.69 -4.25 23.60
CA THR A 212 -12.55 -4.16 24.52
C THR A 212 -11.49 -5.21 24.20
N TRP A 213 -10.26 -5.01 24.68
CA TRP A 213 -9.18 -5.99 24.43
C TRP A 213 -9.48 -7.33 25.09
N GLN A 214 -10.17 -7.34 26.24
CA GLN A 214 -10.60 -8.57 26.91
C GLN A 214 -11.59 -9.34 26.04
N MET A 215 -12.58 -8.67 25.44
CA MET A 215 -13.53 -9.30 24.52
C MET A 215 -12.82 -9.90 23.29
N LYS A 216 -11.78 -9.22 22.79
CA LYS A 216 -10.95 -9.74 21.68
C LYS A 216 -10.15 -10.97 22.11
N VAL A 217 -9.53 -10.94 23.29
CA VAL A 217 -8.82 -12.09 23.86
C VAL A 217 -9.77 -13.28 24.03
N ASP A 218 -10.97 -13.07 24.57
CA ASP A 218 -11.97 -14.13 24.73
C ASP A 218 -12.41 -14.73 23.40
N LEU A 219 -12.60 -13.88 22.39
CA LEU A 219 -12.93 -14.32 21.03
C LEU A 219 -11.82 -15.22 20.46
N ILE A 220 -10.55 -14.84 20.59
CA ILE A 220 -9.43 -15.64 20.07
C ILE A 220 -9.24 -16.92 20.89
N ARG A 221 -9.35 -16.87 22.23
CA ARG A 221 -9.34 -18.08 23.07
C ARG A 221 -10.48 -19.03 22.74
N ALA A 222 -11.68 -18.51 22.44
CA ALA A 222 -12.79 -19.32 21.98
C ALA A 222 -12.49 -20.00 20.63
N GLN A 223 -11.84 -19.30 19.69
CA GLN A 223 -11.38 -19.91 18.45
C GLN A 223 -10.34 -21.01 18.70
N MET A 224 -9.38 -20.78 19.61
CA MET A 224 -8.40 -21.82 20.01
C MET A 224 -9.10 -23.05 20.62
N MET A 225 -10.04 -22.84 21.54
CA MET A 225 -10.77 -23.94 22.18
C MET A 225 -11.68 -24.69 21.22
N ASN A 226 -12.30 -24.00 20.25
CA ASN A 226 -13.21 -24.62 19.27
C ASN A 226 -12.47 -25.27 18.10
N ASN A 227 -11.20 -24.90 17.87
CA ASN A 227 -10.37 -25.50 16.84
C ASN A 227 -10.21 -27.02 17.11
N PRO A 228 -10.40 -27.90 16.09
CA PRO A 228 -10.32 -29.35 16.27
C PRO A 228 -8.95 -29.84 16.73
N TYR A 229 -7.87 -29.08 16.46
CA TYR A 229 -6.50 -29.41 16.83
C TYR A 229 -6.08 -28.88 18.21
N LYS A 230 -6.96 -28.13 18.90
CA LYS A 230 -6.78 -27.63 20.28
C LYS A 230 -5.40 -26.97 20.53
N PRO A 231 -5.02 -25.92 19.78
CA PRO A 231 -3.82 -25.17 20.09
C PRO A 231 -3.88 -24.58 21.50
N THR A 232 -2.75 -24.58 22.20
CA THR A 232 -2.61 -24.05 23.56
C THR A 232 -2.10 -22.61 23.57
N ALA A 233 -1.53 -22.14 22.46
CA ALA A 233 -1.11 -20.77 22.26
C ALA A 233 -1.31 -20.30 20.82
N VAL A 234 -1.44 -18.98 20.64
CA VAL A 234 -1.30 -18.29 19.36
C VAL A 234 -0.09 -17.36 19.48
N LEU A 235 0.83 -17.43 18.52
CA LEU A 235 1.98 -16.53 18.43
C LEU A 235 1.70 -15.48 17.36
N LEU A 236 1.75 -14.21 17.74
CA LEU A 236 1.53 -13.05 16.88
C LEU A 236 2.86 -12.35 16.63
N SER A 237 3.14 -12.14 15.34
CA SER A 237 4.38 -11.54 14.86
C SER A 237 4.16 -10.28 14.06
N ALA A 238 2.99 -10.08 13.42
CA ALA A 238 2.72 -8.82 12.77
C ALA A 238 2.29 -7.76 13.80
N LEU A 239 2.77 -6.53 13.61
CA LEU A 239 2.57 -5.44 14.56
C LEU A 239 1.10 -5.06 14.72
N ASP A 240 0.35 -5.19 13.63
CA ASP A 240 -1.05 -4.83 13.53
C ASP A 240 -1.93 -5.82 14.34
N GLU A 241 -1.55 -7.10 14.42
CA GLU A 241 -2.22 -8.09 15.27
C GLU A 241 -2.18 -7.73 16.75
N THR A 242 -0.98 -7.44 17.28
CA THR A 242 -0.81 -7.07 18.69
C THR A 242 -1.48 -5.74 19.00
N ALA A 243 -1.34 -4.74 18.12
CA ALA A 243 -2.02 -3.45 18.25
C ALA A 243 -3.56 -3.61 18.30
N TRP A 244 -4.11 -4.52 17.49
CA TRP A 244 -5.55 -4.73 17.42
C TRP A 244 -6.05 -5.50 18.64
N LEU A 245 -5.37 -6.57 19.01
CA LEU A 245 -5.74 -7.42 20.15
C LEU A 245 -5.82 -6.60 21.43
N LEU A 246 -4.87 -5.69 21.65
CA LEU A 246 -4.74 -4.91 22.87
C LEU A 246 -5.35 -3.49 22.78
N ASN A 247 -5.96 -3.11 21.66
CA ASN A 247 -6.46 -1.74 21.41
C ASN A 247 -5.38 -0.65 21.66
N MET A 248 -4.13 -0.98 21.37
CA MET A 248 -2.97 -0.09 21.52
C MET A 248 -2.51 0.48 20.18
N ARG A 249 -1.78 1.59 20.21
CA ARG A 249 -1.21 2.27 19.05
C ARG A 249 0.19 2.81 19.37
N GLY A 250 0.99 2.93 18.33
CA GLY A 250 2.33 3.51 18.38
C GLY A 250 2.60 4.40 17.18
N ASN A 251 3.87 4.74 16.99
CA ASN A 251 4.35 5.60 15.91
C ASN A 251 5.70 5.10 15.35
N ASP A 252 5.95 3.79 15.45
CA ASP A 252 7.25 3.20 15.08
C ASP A 252 7.42 3.12 13.58
N ILE A 253 6.31 2.90 12.89
CA ILE A 253 6.24 2.80 11.44
C ILE A 253 5.62 4.11 10.91
N PRO A 254 6.28 4.82 9.97
CA PRO A 254 5.68 5.98 9.34
C PRO A 254 4.28 5.68 8.78
N PHE A 255 3.34 6.60 9.03
CA PHE A 255 1.93 6.53 8.59
C PHE A 255 1.08 5.39 9.16
N ASN A 256 1.69 4.42 9.83
CA ASN A 256 1.03 3.24 10.36
C ASN A 256 1.12 3.27 11.89
N PRO A 257 0.00 3.32 12.63
CA PRO A 257 0.01 3.59 14.06
C PRO A 257 0.38 2.34 14.90
N PHE A 258 1.49 1.70 14.55
CA PHE A 258 2.00 0.44 15.09
C PHE A 258 3.21 0.64 16.01
N PHE A 259 3.53 -0.39 16.79
CA PHE A 259 4.68 -0.42 17.68
C PHE A 259 5.35 -1.80 17.67
N TYR A 260 6.68 -1.83 17.68
CA TYR A 260 7.46 -3.08 17.69
C TYR A 260 7.05 -3.97 18.86
N SER A 261 6.46 -5.12 18.54
CA SER A 261 6.00 -6.06 19.54
C SER A 261 5.79 -7.47 19.01
N TYR A 262 5.88 -8.44 19.92
CA TYR A 262 5.40 -9.81 19.71
C TYR A 262 4.39 -10.14 20.81
N THR A 263 3.47 -11.07 20.53
CA THR A 263 2.53 -11.54 21.55
C THR A 263 2.40 -13.05 21.53
N LEU A 264 2.50 -13.68 22.70
CA LEU A 264 2.12 -15.08 22.90
C LEU A 264 0.84 -15.09 23.74
N LEU A 265 -0.28 -15.42 23.11
CA LEU A 265 -1.57 -15.55 23.78
C LEU A 265 -1.82 -17.03 24.08
N THR A 266 -1.90 -17.40 25.35
CA THR A 266 -2.30 -18.75 25.78
C THR A 266 -3.74 -18.75 26.27
N LEU A 267 -4.25 -19.93 26.65
CA LEU A 267 -5.57 -20.03 27.26
C LEU A 267 -5.71 -19.25 28.59
N ASP A 268 -4.60 -19.07 29.31
CA ASP A 268 -4.59 -18.53 30.68
C ASP A 268 -3.62 -17.36 30.88
N GLU A 269 -2.77 -17.04 29.91
CA GLU A 269 -1.76 -15.99 30.02
C GLU A 269 -1.68 -15.16 28.73
N ILE A 270 -1.15 -13.94 28.86
CA ILE A 270 -0.89 -13.03 27.74
C ILE A 270 0.52 -12.48 27.94
N TRP A 271 1.44 -12.82 27.05
CA TRP A 271 2.81 -12.30 27.10
C TRP A 271 2.98 -11.27 26.00
N LEU A 272 3.38 -10.05 26.37
CA LEU A 272 3.68 -8.95 25.45
C LEU A 272 5.18 -8.64 25.49
N PHE A 273 5.86 -8.86 24.38
CA PHE A 273 7.26 -8.46 24.18
C PHE A 273 7.26 -7.09 23.52
N VAL A 274 7.78 -6.07 24.21
CA VAL A 274 7.74 -4.67 23.77
C VAL A 274 8.88 -3.90 24.42
N HIS A 275 9.27 -2.76 23.87
CA HIS A 275 10.22 -1.87 24.53
C HIS A 275 9.58 -1.24 25.78
N THR A 276 9.76 -1.86 26.95
CA THR A 276 8.93 -1.58 28.14
C THR A 276 9.06 -0.14 28.64
N LYS A 277 10.19 0.52 28.35
CA LYS A 277 10.45 1.93 28.65
C LYS A 277 9.46 2.90 27.99
N ARG A 278 8.75 2.46 26.94
CA ARG A 278 7.75 3.27 26.21
C ARG A 278 6.33 3.13 26.77
N LEU A 279 6.15 2.28 27.77
CA LEU A 279 4.86 2.08 28.44
C LEU A 279 4.71 3.09 29.59
N THR A 280 3.67 3.90 29.52
CA THR A 280 3.26 4.76 30.63
C THR A 280 2.62 3.94 31.75
N GLU A 281 2.54 4.52 32.96
CA GLU A 281 1.81 3.89 34.07
C GLU A 281 0.32 3.70 33.74
N GLU A 282 -0.28 4.61 32.96
CA GLU A 282 -1.67 4.47 32.49
C GLU A 282 -1.84 3.19 31.66
N ILE A 283 -0.93 2.92 30.72
CA ILE A 283 -0.97 1.71 29.89
C ILE A 283 -0.73 0.46 30.73
N LYS A 284 0.20 0.50 31.69
CA LYS A 284 0.45 -0.62 32.60
C LYS A 284 -0.77 -0.98 33.45
N VAL A 285 -1.53 0.03 33.89
CA VAL A 285 -2.81 -0.16 34.60
C VAL A 285 -3.88 -0.69 33.64
N TYR A 286 -4.01 -0.12 32.45
CA TYR A 286 -4.97 -0.57 31.42
C TYR A 286 -4.81 -2.04 31.04
N LEU A 287 -3.55 -2.49 30.94
CA LEU A 287 -3.17 -3.88 30.65
C LEU A 287 -3.15 -4.78 31.89
N ASN A 288 -3.43 -4.23 33.07
CA ASN A 288 -3.39 -4.94 34.35
C ASN A 288 -2.07 -5.72 34.56
N SER A 289 -0.94 -5.06 34.29
CA SER A 289 0.38 -5.69 34.17
C SER A 289 1.04 -6.09 35.50
N SER A 290 0.39 -5.84 36.65
CA SER A 290 0.91 -6.15 37.99
C SER A 290 0.49 -7.51 38.54
N CYS A 291 -0.19 -8.35 37.75
CA CYS A 291 -0.70 -9.65 38.17
C CYS A 291 -0.46 -10.75 37.12
N THR A 292 -0.86 -11.97 37.43
CA THR A 292 -0.65 -13.17 36.59
C THR A 292 -1.95 -13.95 36.35
N LEU A 293 -3.10 -13.28 36.38
CA LEU A 293 -4.40 -13.87 36.03
C LEU A 293 -4.61 -13.85 34.51
N SER A 294 -5.68 -14.50 34.03
CA SER A 294 -5.99 -14.64 32.60
C SER A 294 -6.23 -13.36 31.82
N TYR A 295 -6.47 -12.25 32.52
CA TYR A 295 -6.56 -10.89 31.97
C TYR A 295 -5.49 -9.96 32.54
N CYS A 296 -4.31 -10.48 32.84
CA CYS A 296 -3.13 -9.69 33.17
C CYS A 296 -2.09 -9.87 32.06
N VAL A 297 -1.65 -8.78 31.45
CA VAL A 297 -0.62 -8.83 30.41
C VAL A 297 0.75 -8.80 31.07
N GLN A 298 1.52 -9.87 30.88
CA GLN A 298 2.91 -9.98 31.33
C GLN A 298 3.81 -9.25 30.34
N LEU A 299 4.61 -8.31 30.84
CA LEU A 299 5.46 -7.44 30.02
C LEU A 299 6.91 -7.95 30.00
N PHE A 300 7.47 -8.12 28.81
CA PHE A 300 8.84 -8.54 28.57
C PHE A 300 9.55 -7.57 27.61
N GLU A 301 10.88 -7.46 27.71
CA GLU A 301 11.66 -6.68 26.74
C GLU A 301 11.58 -7.33 25.35
N TYR A 302 11.45 -6.49 24.33
CA TYR A 302 11.26 -6.88 22.92
C TYR A 302 12.27 -7.95 22.45
N GLU A 303 13.55 -7.78 22.77
CA GLU A 303 14.65 -8.63 22.33
C GLU A 303 14.62 -10.03 22.96
N THR A 304 13.84 -10.23 24.04
CA THR A 304 13.82 -11.48 24.81
C THR A 304 12.81 -12.52 24.31
N VAL A 305 12.07 -12.21 23.23
CA VAL A 305 11.03 -13.08 22.66
C VAL A 305 11.53 -14.49 22.36
N ARG A 306 12.72 -14.63 21.76
CA ARG A 306 13.28 -15.93 21.39
C ARG A 306 13.62 -16.78 22.61
N GLU A 307 14.14 -16.15 23.67
CA GLU A 307 14.49 -16.84 24.92
C GLU A 307 13.24 -17.37 25.61
N HIS A 308 12.22 -16.52 25.77
CA HIS A 308 10.97 -16.89 26.43
C HIS A 308 10.20 -17.93 25.62
N LEU A 309 10.16 -17.81 24.29
CA LEU A 309 9.52 -18.80 23.43
C LEU A 309 10.22 -20.16 23.54
N LYS A 310 11.56 -20.22 23.52
CA LYS A 310 12.32 -21.47 23.75
C LYS A 310 11.95 -22.10 25.09
N LYS A 311 11.87 -21.30 26.15
CA LYS A 311 11.48 -21.80 27.48
C LYS A 311 10.05 -22.33 27.48
N TYR A 312 9.09 -21.59 26.93
CA TYR A 312 7.69 -22.02 26.80
C TYR A 312 7.57 -23.35 26.05
N LEU A 313 8.33 -23.49 24.96
CA LEU A 313 8.36 -24.71 24.15
C LEU A 313 8.99 -25.91 24.87
N THR A 314 9.55 -25.79 26.08
CA THR A 314 9.97 -26.95 26.88
C THR A 314 8.82 -27.62 27.63
N GLU A 315 7.71 -26.90 27.84
CA GLU A 315 6.55 -27.41 28.55
C GLU A 315 5.88 -28.57 27.79
N PRO A 316 5.34 -29.57 28.51
CA PRO A 316 4.59 -30.66 27.91
C PRO A 316 3.27 -30.15 27.31
N SER A 317 2.76 -30.84 26.29
CA SER A 317 1.44 -30.56 25.68
C SER A 317 1.25 -29.17 25.08
N VAL A 318 2.35 -28.47 24.77
CA VAL A 318 2.30 -27.20 24.03
C VAL A 318 1.98 -27.44 22.56
N ARG A 319 1.03 -26.68 22.02
CA ARG A 319 0.76 -26.57 20.58
C ARG A 319 0.56 -25.10 20.22
N VAL A 320 1.52 -24.52 19.49
CA VAL A 320 1.54 -23.11 19.08
C VAL A 320 0.91 -22.98 17.69
N TRP A 321 -0.11 -22.14 17.60
CA TRP A 321 -0.75 -21.76 16.36
C TRP A 321 -0.08 -20.51 15.77
N VAL A 322 0.38 -20.63 14.53
CA VAL A 322 1.03 -19.55 13.76
C VAL A 322 0.33 -19.34 12.42
N GLY A 323 0.36 -18.10 11.93
CA GLY A 323 0.04 -17.75 10.53
C GLY A 323 1.31 -17.73 9.69
N THR A 324 1.38 -18.48 8.60
CA THR A 324 2.62 -18.67 7.80
C THR A 324 3.04 -17.44 7.00
N GLU A 325 2.10 -16.57 6.63
CA GLU A 325 2.36 -15.36 5.85
C GLU A 325 3.06 -14.26 6.66
N TYR A 326 2.78 -14.15 7.95
CA TYR A 326 3.25 -13.04 8.81
C TYR A 326 4.06 -13.46 10.04
N THR A 327 4.27 -14.76 10.24
CA THR A 327 5.22 -15.24 11.26
C THR A 327 6.61 -15.31 10.66
N ASN A 328 7.59 -14.66 11.28
CA ASN A 328 8.96 -14.72 10.81
C ASN A 328 9.62 -16.08 11.10
N GLN A 329 10.57 -16.46 10.23
CA GLN A 329 11.30 -17.71 10.32
C GLN A 329 12.09 -17.84 11.64
N ALA A 330 12.57 -16.72 12.21
CA ALA A 330 13.38 -16.71 13.43
C ALA A 330 12.63 -17.23 14.67
N LEU A 331 11.32 -17.00 14.76
CA LEU A 331 10.46 -17.56 15.81
C LEU A 331 9.93 -18.94 15.42
N TYR A 332 9.54 -19.11 14.16
CA TYR A 332 9.00 -20.37 13.65
C TYR A 332 9.99 -21.53 13.81
N GLU A 333 11.27 -21.35 13.46
CA GLU A 333 12.31 -22.40 13.52
C GLU A 333 12.56 -22.93 14.94
N LEU A 334 12.06 -22.25 15.97
CA LEU A 334 12.17 -22.68 17.36
C LEU A 334 11.11 -23.72 17.74
N ILE A 335 9.95 -23.73 17.07
CA ILE A 335 8.77 -24.53 17.41
C ILE A 335 9.00 -25.97 16.96
N THR A 336 9.73 -26.72 17.78
CA THR A 336 10.06 -28.14 17.56
C THR A 336 9.74 -28.97 18.80
N PRO A 337 9.44 -30.27 18.67
CA PRO A 337 9.19 -31.02 17.42
C PRO A 337 7.91 -30.57 16.70
N GLU A 338 7.75 -30.99 15.43
CA GLU A 338 6.64 -30.60 14.53
C GLU A 338 5.24 -30.79 15.15
N GLU A 339 5.05 -31.74 16.07
CA GLU A 339 3.81 -31.95 16.81
C GLU A 339 3.35 -30.74 17.65
N LYS A 340 4.29 -29.84 18.03
CA LYS A 340 4.00 -28.60 18.76
C LYS A 340 3.50 -27.49 17.85
N LEU A 341 3.44 -27.70 16.55
CA LEU A 341 3.07 -26.70 15.57
C LEU A 341 1.62 -26.91 15.10
N LEU A 342 0.91 -25.79 14.92
CA LEU A 342 -0.33 -25.71 14.16
C LEU A 342 -0.21 -24.52 13.19
N GLN A 343 -0.44 -24.75 11.91
CA GLN A 343 -0.33 -23.72 10.88
C GLN A 343 -1.68 -23.39 10.25
N SER A 344 -1.82 -22.13 9.86
CA SER A 344 -2.77 -21.64 8.87
C SER A 344 -2.09 -20.54 8.04
N GLU A 345 -2.67 -20.18 6.89
CA GLU A 345 -2.14 -19.08 6.04
C GLU A 345 -2.03 -17.78 6.85
N TYR A 346 -3.09 -17.44 7.60
CA TYR A 346 -3.14 -16.29 8.49
C TYR A 346 -3.53 -16.71 9.91
N SER A 347 -3.12 -15.92 10.90
CA SER A 347 -3.52 -16.14 12.29
C SER A 347 -5.03 -15.91 12.50
N PRO A 348 -5.61 -16.42 13.61
CA PRO A 348 -6.99 -16.09 13.96
C PRO A 348 -7.19 -14.59 14.22
N VAL A 349 -6.15 -13.83 14.59
CA VAL A 349 -6.25 -12.38 14.84
C VAL A 349 -6.37 -11.61 13.53
N LEU A 350 -5.49 -11.88 12.55
CA LEU A 350 -5.53 -11.25 11.22
C LEU A 350 -6.88 -11.45 10.53
N THR A 351 -7.39 -12.68 10.54
CA THR A 351 -8.68 -12.99 9.89
C THR A 351 -9.87 -12.37 10.64
N THR A 352 -9.81 -12.28 11.97
CA THR A 352 -10.87 -11.66 12.78
C THR A 352 -10.93 -10.15 12.61
N LYS A 353 -9.78 -9.45 12.64
CA LYS A 353 -9.75 -7.98 12.53
C LYS A 353 -10.17 -7.47 11.14
N ALA A 354 -9.98 -8.29 10.11
CA ALA A 354 -10.39 -7.97 8.74
C ALA A 354 -11.90 -7.68 8.64
N MET A 355 -12.71 -8.29 9.51
CA MET A 355 -14.16 -8.13 9.60
C MET A 355 -14.51 -7.07 10.66
N LYS A 356 -14.88 -5.86 10.19
CA LYS A 356 -15.22 -4.74 11.07
C LYS A 356 -16.61 -4.96 11.64
N ASP A 357 -16.79 -4.82 12.96
CA ASP A 357 -18.13 -4.80 13.54
C ASP A 357 -18.93 -3.55 13.13
N GLU A 358 -20.19 -3.48 13.54
CA GLU A 358 -21.09 -2.37 13.20
C GLU A 358 -20.54 -1.02 13.66
N THR A 359 -19.83 -0.99 14.78
CA THR A 359 -19.25 0.22 15.35
C THR A 359 -18.02 0.64 14.57
N GLU A 360 -17.09 -0.29 14.31
CA GLU A 360 -15.94 -0.06 13.43
C GLU A 360 -16.39 0.42 12.04
N GLN A 361 -17.42 -0.19 11.45
CA GLN A 361 -18.00 0.22 10.16
C GLN A 361 -18.55 1.65 10.20
N LYS A 362 -19.30 1.99 11.25
CA LYS A 362 -19.90 3.31 11.42
C LYS A 362 -18.84 4.40 11.53
N ILE A 363 -17.82 4.20 12.35
CA ILE A 363 -16.79 5.21 12.57
C ILE A 363 -15.87 5.35 11.36
N LEU A 364 -15.53 4.25 10.69
CA LEU A 364 -14.72 4.27 9.47
C LEU A 364 -15.43 5.02 8.34
N ARG A 365 -16.75 4.84 8.18
CA ARG A 365 -17.57 5.66 7.25
C ARG A 365 -17.55 7.14 7.61
N ALA A 366 -17.61 7.47 8.90
CA ALA A 366 -17.52 8.86 9.32
C ALA A 366 -16.16 9.47 8.95
N ALA A 367 -15.05 8.70 9.07
CA ALA A 367 -13.72 9.15 8.65
C ALA A 367 -13.68 9.49 7.16
N HIS A 368 -14.26 8.65 6.31
CA HIS A 368 -14.36 8.91 4.87
C HIS A 368 -15.19 10.15 4.54
N ILE A 369 -16.23 10.47 5.33
CA ILE A 369 -16.97 11.74 5.17
C ILE A 369 -16.05 12.95 5.45
N ARG A 370 -15.28 12.92 6.54
CA ARG A 370 -14.34 14.01 6.86
C ARG A 370 -13.24 14.14 5.80
N ASP A 371 -12.71 13.02 5.35
CA ASP A 371 -11.67 12.99 4.33
C ASP A 371 -12.17 13.55 2.99
N ALA A 372 -13.39 13.17 2.58
CA ALA A 372 -14.02 13.71 1.38
C ALA A 372 -14.14 15.25 1.43
N VAL A 373 -14.38 15.86 2.60
CA VAL A 373 -14.35 17.32 2.74
C VAL A 373 -12.96 17.89 2.39
N ALA A 374 -11.90 17.30 2.92
CA ALA A 374 -10.53 17.76 2.67
C ALA A 374 -10.13 17.62 1.19
N VAL A 375 -10.49 16.50 0.56
CA VAL A 375 -10.21 16.27 -0.87
C VAL A 375 -11.03 17.21 -1.76
N MET A 376 -12.31 17.46 -1.45
CA MET A 376 -13.10 18.44 -2.20
C MET A 376 -12.56 19.87 -2.05
N GLN A 377 -12.06 20.25 -0.86
CA GLN A 377 -11.37 21.53 -0.66
C GLN A 377 -10.11 21.63 -1.53
N LEU A 378 -9.30 20.56 -1.61
CA LEU A 378 -8.14 20.50 -2.49
C LEU A 378 -8.54 20.72 -3.95
N LEU A 379 -9.47 19.90 -4.46
CA LEU A 379 -9.85 19.95 -5.89
C LEU A 379 -10.43 21.31 -6.27
N TYR A 380 -11.27 21.89 -5.39
CA TYR A 380 -11.80 23.24 -5.56
C TYR A 380 -10.69 24.30 -5.59
N GLN A 381 -9.73 24.22 -4.66
CA GLN A 381 -8.62 25.16 -4.58
C GLN A 381 -7.74 25.09 -5.83
N LEU A 382 -7.32 23.88 -6.23
CA LEU A 382 -6.47 23.67 -7.40
C LEU A 382 -7.15 24.12 -8.71
N GLU A 383 -8.46 23.90 -8.86
CA GLU A 383 -9.20 24.39 -10.03
C GLU A 383 -9.12 25.91 -10.21
N ARG A 384 -8.93 26.66 -9.11
CA ARG A 384 -8.77 28.11 -9.13
C ARG A 384 -7.31 28.54 -9.28
N THR A 385 -6.38 27.88 -8.61
CA THR A 385 -4.99 28.35 -8.50
C THR A 385 -4.06 27.81 -9.58
N VAL A 386 -4.36 26.66 -10.19
CA VAL A 386 -3.56 26.10 -11.29
C VAL A 386 -3.56 27.00 -12.53
N PRO A 387 -4.69 27.57 -12.99
CA PRO A 387 -4.68 28.54 -14.09
C PRO A 387 -3.83 29.80 -13.83
N GLU A 388 -3.61 30.15 -12.56
CA GLU A 388 -2.78 31.29 -12.14
C GLU A 388 -1.27 30.93 -12.07
N GLY A 389 -0.92 29.65 -12.25
CA GLY A 389 0.47 29.16 -12.25
C GLY A 389 1.13 29.14 -10.87
N MET A 390 0.34 29.09 -9.80
CA MET A 390 0.81 29.18 -8.42
C MET A 390 1.19 27.83 -7.80
N GLU A 391 0.71 26.72 -8.37
CA GLU A 391 0.82 25.40 -7.74
C GLU A 391 1.88 24.49 -8.37
N THR A 392 2.41 23.62 -7.54
CA THR A 392 3.29 22.50 -7.89
C THR A 392 2.70 21.22 -7.33
N GLU A 393 3.22 20.08 -7.78
CA GLU A 393 2.92 18.79 -7.16
C GLU A 393 3.16 18.80 -5.65
N LEU A 394 4.27 19.38 -5.20
CA LEU A 394 4.59 19.45 -3.77
C LEU A 394 3.61 20.33 -2.98
N THR A 395 3.22 21.49 -3.51
CA THR A 395 2.25 22.36 -2.82
C THR A 395 0.86 21.71 -2.76
N ALA A 396 0.43 21.02 -3.80
CA ALA A 396 -0.83 20.29 -3.80
C ALA A 396 -0.83 19.12 -2.79
N ALA A 397 0.27 18.37 -2.68
CA ALA A 397 0.45 17.34 -1.66
C ALA A 397 0.39 17.92 -0.23
N GLN A 398 0.97 19.11 -0.01
CA GLN A 398 0.92 19.80 1.28
C GLN A 398 -0.50 20.29 1.59
N LEU A 399 -1.18 20.91 0.63
CA LEU A 399 -2.54 21.46 0.80
C LEU A 399 -3.55 20.39 1.23
N VAL A 400 -3.53 19.20 0.63
CA VAL A 400 -4.47 18.15 1.03
C VAL A 400 -4.23 17.69 2.46
N ASN A 401 -2.96 17.60 2.87
CA ASN A 401 -2.58 17.25 4.25
C ASN A 401 -2.96 18.35 5.24
N GLU A 402 -2.83 19.62 4.86
CA GLU A 402 -3.32 20.75 5.64
C GLU A 402 -4.84 20.70 5.82
N TYR A 403 -5.61 20.50 4.76
CA TYR A 403 -7.07 20.35 4.88
C TYR A 403 -7.47 19.15 5.74
N ARG A 404 -6.77 18.01 5.63
CA ARG A 404 -6.98 16.86 6.52
C ARG A 404 -6.67 17.16 7.97
N SER A 405 -5.64 17.96 8.24
CA SER A 405 -5.25 18.34 9.61
C SER A 405 -6.33 19.18 10.32
N MET A 406 -7.15 19.90 9.55
CA MET A 406 -8.28 20.69 10.06
C MET A 406 -9.50 19.82 10.41
N GLN A 407 -9.56 18.58 9.91
CA GLN A 407 -10.67 17.68 10.17
C GLN A 407 -10.58 17.04 11.56
N LYS A 408 -11.74 16.82 12.19
CA LYS A 408 -11.82 16.23 13.53
C LYS A 408 -11.14 14.86 13.55
N PHE A 409 -10.41 14.59 14.64
CA PHE A 409 -9.71 13.33 14.91
C PHE A 409 -8.51 13.00 14.02
N SER A 410 -8.11 13.91 13.13
CA SER A 410 -6.94 13.73 12.27
C SER A 410 -5.66 13.41 13.06
N ARG A 411 -4.85 12.50 12.51
CA ARG A 411 -3.56 12.01 13.03
C ARG A 411 -2.47 12.06 11.96
N GLY A 412 -2.69 12.80 10.89
CA GLY A 412 -1.78 12.92 9.76
C GLY A 412 -2.17 12.02 8.59
N PRO A 413 -1.31 11.90 7.57
CA PRO A 413 -1.61 11.10 6.39
C PRO A 413 -1.43 9.59 6.66
N SER A 414 -2.14 8.75 5.90
CA SER A 414 -2.06 7.28 5.98
C SER A 414 -0.96 6.66 5.11
N PHE A 415 -0.37 7.46 4.22
CA PHE A 415 0.83 7.17 3.42
C PHE A 415 1.37 8.48 2.85
N GLU A 416 2.53 8.45 2.18
CA GLU A 416 3.06 9.65 1.53
C GLU A 416 2.20 10.04 0.32
N THR A 417 1.66 11.26 0.32
CA THR A 417 0.78 11.73 -0.76
C THR A 417 1.46 11.69 -2.13
N ILE A 418 0.86 10.95 -3.05
CA ILE A 418 1.20 10.96 -4.47
C ILE A 418 0.46 12.13 -5.10
N SER A 419 1.20 13.14 -5.53
CA SER A 419 0.69 14.29 -6.27
C SER A 419 1.50 14.42 -7.54
N ALA A 420 0.89 14.15 -8.69
CA ALA A 420 1.62 13.86 -9.90
C ALA A 420 0.95 14.50 -11.13
N SER A 421 1.73 15.25 -11.91
CA SER A 421 1.28 15.95 -13.11
C SER A 421 1.97 15.44 -14.36
N GLY A 422 1.19 15.20 -15.41
CA GLY A 422 1.68 14.74 -16.71
C GLY A 422 2.55 13.47 -16.57
N PRO A 423 3.80 13.47 -17.08
CA PRO A 423 4.66 12.29 -17.07
C PRO A 423 4.90 11.66 -15.70
N ASN A 424 4.89 12.45 -14.62
CA ASN A 424 5.06 11.93 -13.26
C ASN A 424 3.88 11.06 -12.82
N ALA A 425 2.66 11.32 -13.32
CA ALA A 425 1.49 10.50 -13.01
C ALA A 425 1.59 9.08 -13.60
N ALA A 426 2.45 8.85 -14.59
CA ALA A 426 2.73 7.52 -15.13
C ALA A 426 3.57 6.64 -14.17
N LEU A 427 4.10 7.21 -13.10
CA LEU A 427 4.82 6.49 -12.05
C LEU A 427 3.84 6.22 -10.91
N ALA A 428 3.38 4.97 -10.78
CA ALA A 428 2.26 4.63 -9.91
C ALA A 428 2.42 5.08 -8.44
N HIS A 429 3.66 5.08 -7.92
CA HIS A 429 4.02 5.41 -6.54
C HIS A 429 4.96 6.64 -6.46
N TYR A 430 4.74 7.65 -7.30
CA TYR A 430 5.53 8.89 -7.28
C TYR A 430 5.14 9.82 -6.13
N SER A 431 6.12 10.20 -5.31
CA SER A 431 5.98 11.30 -4.34
C SER A 431 6.85 12.48 -4.78
N PRO A 432 6.32 13.71 -4.83
CA PRO A 432 7.10 14.89 -5.20
C PRO A 432 8.07 15.31 -4.09
N SER A 433 9.28 15.72 -4.48
CA SER A 433 10.26 16.39 -3.62
C SER A 433 10.57 17.79 -4.15
N ASN A 434 11.37 18.57 -3.41
CA ASN A 434 11.82 19.87 -3.90
C ASN A 434 12.59 19.77 -5.23
N GLU A 435 13.25 18.64 -5.46
CA GLU A 435 14.08 18.38 -6.64
C GLU A 435 13.27 17.85 -7.83
N THR A 436 12.13 17.18 -7.58
CA THR A 436 11.35 16.48 -8.62
C THR A 436 10.01 17.15 -8.95
N ALA A 437 9.50 18.02 -8.07
CA ALA A 437 8.18 18.61 -8.20
C ALA A 437 8.03 19.45 -9.48
N ARG A 438 7.04 19.09 -10.30
CA ARG A 438 6.62 19.86 -11.48
C ARG A 438 5.61 20.94 -11.08
N LYS A 439 5.55 22.00 -11.89
CA LYS A 439 4.42 22.94 -11.84
C LYS A 439 3.17 22.28 -12.38
N LEU A 440 2.04 22.52 -11.74
CA LEU A 440 0.74 22.09 -12.26
C LEU A 440 0.32 23.02 -13.39
N THR A 441 -0.28 22.47 -14.44
CA THR A 441 -0.75 23.22 -15.61
C THR A 441 -2.16 22.80 -16.01
N THR A 442 -2.82 23.62 -16.83
CA THR A 442 -4.15 23.27 -17.36
C THR A 442 -4.11 22.25 -18.49
N ASP A 443 -2.94 22.01 -19.08
CA ASP A 443 -2.80 21.23 -20.31
C ASP A 443 -2.40 19.76 -20.05
N GLU A 444 -2.18 19.41 -18.77
CA GLU A 444 -1.78 18.08 -18.33
C GLU A 444 -2.85 17.45 -17.42
N MET A 445 -2.92 16.11 -17.42
CA MET A 445 -3.67 15.40 -16.38
C MET A 445 -2.93 15.52 -15.04
N TYR A 446 -3.70 15.62 -13.97
CA TYR A 446 -3.21 15.62 -12.60
C TYR A 446 -3.83 14.46 -11.82
N LEU A 447 -2.99 13.65 -11.17
CA LEU A 447 -3.38 12.56 -10.30
C LEU A 447 -3.00 12.92 -8.88
N VAL A 448 -3.96 12.81 -7.96
CA VAL A 448 -3.70 12.85 -6.52
C VAL A 448 -4.21 11.58 -5.88
N ASP A 449 -3.30 10.84 -5.27
CA ASP A 449 -3.58 9.70 -4.42
C ASP A 449 -3.08 10.00 -3.01
N SER A 450 -4.00 9.96 -2.06
CA SER A 450 -3.75 10.45 -0.72
C SER A 450 -4.77 9.94 0.28
N GLY A 451 -4.36 9.70 1.51
CA GLY A 451 -5.24 9.29 2.59
C GLY A 451 -4.88 9.91 3.94
N GLY A 452 -5.75 9.69 4.92
CA GLY A 452 -5.65 10.22 6.26
C GLY A 452 -5.80 9.16 7.34
N GLN A 453 -5.01 9.28 8.40
CA GLN A 453 -5.26 8.62 9.67
C GLN A 453 -6.15 9.50 10.53
N TYR A 454 -7.21 8.91 11.06
CA TYR A 454 -8.10 9.50 12.06
C TYR A 454 -8.17 8.54 13.25
N LEU A 455 -8.42 9.03 14.47
CA LEU A 455 -8.61 8.11 15.62
C LEU A 455 -9.67 7.04 15.38
N ASP A 456 -10.57 7.29 14.43
CA ASP A 456 -11.77 6.54 14.15
C ASP A 456 -11.85 6.04 12.70
N GLY A 457 -10.71 6.04 11.99
CA GLY A 457 -10.63 5.44 10.66
C GLY A 457 -9.35 5.72 9.90
N THR A 458 -9.11 4.92 8.87
CA THR A 458 -8.06 5.16 7.87
C THR A 458 -8.75 5.38 6.53
N THR A 459 -8.26 6.32 5.73
CA THR A 459 -8.81 6.59 4.39
C THR A 459 -7.75 6.39 3.33
N ASP A 460 -8.24 6.09 2.12
CA ASP A 460 -7.46 5.97 0.90
C ASP A 460 -8.32 6.43 -0.28
N ILE A 461 -7.79 7.28 -1.15
CA ILE A 461 -8.54 7.83 -2.27
C ILE A 461 -7.63 8.44 -3.32
N THR A 462 -7.84 7.99 -4.55
CA THR A 462 -7.23 8.55 -5.75
C THR A 462 -8.26 9.25 -6.64
N ARG A 463 -7.94 10.47 -7.08
CA ARG A 463 -8.66 11.17 -8.15
C ARG A 463 -7.69 11.64 -9.22
N THR A 464 -8.12 11.50 -10.48
CA THR A 464 -7.42 12.05 -11.64
C THR A 464 -8.32 13.11 -12.30
N VAL A 465 -7.77 14.30 -12.57
CA VAL A 465 -8.49 15.47 -13.08
C VAL A 465 -7.75 16.16 -14.24
N HIS A 466 -8.44 17.04 -14.96
CA HIS A 466 -7.88 17.87 -16.02
C HIS A 466 -8.54 19.27 -16.03
N TRP A 467 -7.74 20.34 -15.96
CA TRP A 467 -8.30 21.70 -15.87
C TRP A 467 -8.57 22.36 -17.23
N GLY A 468 -7.85 21.98 -18.29
CA GLY A 468 -8.06 22.43 -19.67
C GLY A 468 -8.90 21.46 -20.51
N SER A 469 -8.45 21.16 -21.74
CA SER A 469 -9.13 20.25 -22.68
C SER A 469 -8.37 18.92 -22.84
N PRO A 470 -8.87 17.81 -22.28
CA PRO A 470 -8.22 16.51 -22.43
C PRO A 470 -8.33 15.98 -23.87
N THR A 471 -7.32 15.24 -24.30
CA THR A 471 -7.31 14.55 -25.60
C THR A 471 -8.32 13.40 -25.65
N ASP A 472 -8.72 12.98 -26.85
CA ASP A 472 -9.62 11.83 -27.05
C ASP A 472 -9.09 10.56 -26.36
N PHE A 473 -7.78 10.31 -26.47
CA PHE A 473 -7.16 9.15 -25.85
C PHE A 473 -7.14 9.23 -24.31
N GLN A 474 -6.92 10.42 -23.72
CA GLN A 474 -7.01 10.59 -22.27
C GLN A 474 -8.43 10.31 -21.75
N LYS A 475 -9.45 10.78 -22.48
CA LYS A 475 -10.86 10.50 -22.15
C LYS A 475 -11.21 9.03 -22.29
N GLU A 476 -10.78 8.37 -23.37
CA GLU A 476 -11.01 6.94 -23.57
C GLU A 476 -10.34 6.12 -22.45
N ALA A 477 -9.06 6.37 -22.16
CA ALA A 477 -8.32 5.67 -21.13
C ALA A 477 -8.96 5.88 -19.74
N PHE A 478 -9.30 7.12 -19.39
CA PHE A 478 -9.98 7.43 -18.13
C PHE A 478 -11.31 6.70 -18.01
N THR A 479 -12.11 6.73 -19.07
CA THR A 479 -13.43 6.10 -19.06
C THR A 479 -13.33 4.59 -18.91
N ARG A 480 -12.35 3.95 -19.54
CA ARG A 480 -12.11 2.50 -19.37
C ARG A 480 -11.65 2.12 -17.97
N VAL A 481 -10.82 2.95 -17.33
CA VAL A 481 -10.46 2.79 -15.92
C VAL A 481 -11.71 2.93 -15.03
N LEU A 482 -12.54 3.95 -15.28
CA LEU A 482 -13.80 4.15 -14.56
C LEU A 482 -14.76 2.99 -14.74
N MET A 483 -14.88 2.43 -15.94
CA MET A 483 -15.67 1.22 -16.19
C MET A 483 -15.23 0.07 -15.29
N GLY A 484 -13.93 -0.19 -15.16
CA GLY A 484 -13.41 -1.22 -14.26
C GLY A 484 -13.81 -1.01 -12.79
N ASN A 485 -13.71 0.24 -12.30
CA ASN A 485 -14.09 0.61 -10.93
C ASN A 485 -15.60 0.40 -10.70
N ILE A 486 -16.43 0.86 -11.64
CA ILE A 486 -17.89 0.71 -11.59
C ILE A 486 -18.27 -0.77 -11.63
N GLU A 487 -17.68 -1.56 -12.52
CA GLU A 487 -17.98 -2.99 -12.68
C GLU A 487 -17.73 -3.77 -11.39
N ILE A 488 -16.60 -3.53 -10.72
CA ILE A 488 -16.36 -4.16 -9.41
C ILE A 488 -17.36 -3.66 -8.39
N SER A 489 -17.52 -2.34 -8.25
CA SER A 489 -18.38 -1.73 -7.23
C SER A 489 -19.85 -2.20 -7.31
N ARG A 490 -20.35 -2.53 -8.50
CA ARG A 490 -21.73 -3.01 -8.71
C ARG A 490 -21.89 -4.54 -8.66
N THR A 491 -20.80 -5.30 -8.57
CA THR A 491 -20.84 -6.76 -8.73
C THR A 491 -21.52 -7.41 -7.52
N ILE A 492 -22.52 -8.25 -7.82
CA ILE A 492 -23.17 -9.14 -6.84
C ILE A 492 -22.54 -10.53 -6.99
N PHE A 493 -21.99 -11.07 -5.90
CA PHE A 493 -21.22 -12.32 -5.92
C PHE A 493 -21.60 -13.25 -4.76
N PRO A 494 -21.44 -14.58 -4.90
CA PRO A 494 -21.70 -15.52 -3.81
C PRO A 494 -20.74 -15.29 -2.63
N ALA A 495 -21.24 -15.43 -1.40
CA ALA A 495 -20.35 -15.43 -0.24
C ALA A 495 -19.31 -16.57 -0.35
N GLY A 496 -18.09 -16.32 0.14
CA GLY A 496 -16.96 -17.25 -0.05
C GLY A 496 -16.13 -17.00 -1.32
N THR A 497 -16.49 -16.00 -2.13
CA THR A 497 -15.68 -15.57 -3.28
C THR A 497 -14.46 -14.78 -2.82
N ARG A 498 -13.26 -15.18 -3.29
CA ARG A 498 -12.00 -14.42 -3.11
C ARG A 498 -11.93 -13.28 -4.13
N GLY A 499 -11.33 -12.14 -3.76
CA GLY A 499 -11.19 -11.00 -4.66
C GLY A 499 -10.37 -11.28 -5.92
N VAL A 500 -9.43 -12.23 -5.86
CA VAL A 500 -8.63 -12.65 -7.03
C VAL A 500 -9.50 -13.20 -8.17
N ASN A 501 -10.67 -13.74 -7.84
CA ASN A 501 -11.63 -14.25 -8.83
C ASN A 501 -12.38 -13.12 -9.56
N MET A 502 -12.28 -11.88 -9.07
CA MET A 502 -12.95 -10.69 -9.61
C MET A 502 -11.97 -9.68 -10.21
N GLU A 503 -10.67 -9.96 -10.14
CA GLU A 503 -9.56 -9.14 -10.63
C GLU A 503 -9.75 -8.71 -12.11
N MET A 504 -10.17 -9.66 -12.94
CA MET A 504 -10.53 -9.44 -14.36
C MET A 504 -11.53 -8.30 -14.57
N LEU A 505 -12.48 -8.07 -13.65
CA LEU A 505 -13.54 -7.07 -13.84
C LEU A 505 -12.98 -5.65 -13.89
N GLY A 506 -11.95 -5.37 -13.09
CA GLY A 506 -11.23 -4.09 -13.11
C GLY A 506 -10.41 -3.88 -14.38
N ARG A 507 -10.01 -4.96 -15.05
CA ARG A 507 -9.14 -4.94 -16.23
C ARG A 507 -9.86 -5.04 -17.57
N ARG A 508 -11.04 -5.66 -17.60
CA ARG A 508 -11.73 -6.07 -18.83
C ARG A 508 -11.80 -4.95 -19.87
N ALA A 509 -12.24 -3.76 -19.47
CA ALA A 509 -12.42 -2.63 -20.38
C ALA A 509 -11.09 -2.12 -20.99
N LEU A 510 -9.98 -2.25 -20.26
CA LEU A 510 -8.64 -1.91 -20.78
C LEU A 510 -8.12 -3.02 -21.72
N TRP A 511 -8.32 -4.29 -21.35
CA TRP A 511 -7.88 -5.44 -22.15
C TRP A 511 -8.53 -5.49 -23.54
N GLU A 512 -9.80 -5.07 -23.65
CA GLU A 512 -10.51 -4.98 -24.92
C GLU A 512 -9.81 -4.09 -25.98
N VAL A 513 -8.93 -3.19 -25.54
CA VAL A 513 -8.11 -2.32 -26.42
C VAL A 513 -6.61 -2.52 -26.24
N GLY A 514 -6.20 -3.61 -25.58
CA GLY A 514 -4.78 -3.94 -25.39
C GLY A 514 -4.05 -3.08 -24.35
N LEU A 515 -4.77 -2.39 -23.46
CA LEU A 515 -4.20 -1.65 -22.34
C LEU A 515 -4.23 -2.49 -21.05
N ASN A 516 -3.41 -2.14 -20.06
CA ASN A 516 -3.36 -2.81 -18.75
C ASN A 516 -2.73 -1.92 -17.65
N TYR A 517 -2.80 -2.32 -16.38
CA TYR A 517 -2.07 -1.71 -15.26
C TYR A 517 -1.22 -2.73 -14.49
N GLY A 518 -0.11 -2.28 -13.90
CA GLY A 518 0.93 -3.14 -13.30
C GLY A 518 0.78 -3.45 -11.80
N HIS A 519 -0.37 -3.15 -11.19
CA HIS A 519 -0.64 -3.40 -9.77
C HIS A 519 -1.96 -4.15 -9.55
N GLY A 520 -2.24 -4.56 -8.31
CA GLY A 520 -3.50 -5.19 -7.93
C GLY A 520 -4.69 -4.22 -8.01
N THR A 521 -5.90 -4.75 -8.08
CA THR A 521 -7.12 -3.93 -8.22
C THR A 521 -7.62 -3.34 -6.89
N GLY A 522 -7.05 -3.77 -5.77
CA GLY A 522 -7.33 -3.19 -4.46
C GLY A 522 -6.76 -4.01 -3.31
N HIS A 523 -6.87 -3.47 -2.11
CA HIS A 523 -6.38 -4.02 -0.84
C HIS A 523 -7.38 -3.72 0.27
N GLY A 524 -7.27 -4.43 1.40
CA GLY A 524 -8.03 -4.11 2.60
C GLY A 524 -7.67 -2.76 3.17
N VAL A 525 -8.59 -2.14 3.92
CA VAL A 525 -8.34 -0.89 4.66
C VAL A 525 -8.69 -1.07 6.14
N GLY A 526 -7.73 -0.76 7.02
CA GLY A 526 -7.87 -0.89 8.47
C GLY A 526 -8.55 0.31 9.14
N ASN A 527 -8.96 0.15 10.40
CA ASN A 527 -9.59 1.22 11.19
C ASN A 527 -8.58 1.89 12.17
N TYR A 528 -8.09 3.07 11.80
CA TYR A 528 -6.94 3.73 12.43
C TYR A 528 -5.75 2.78 12.54
N PHE A 529 -5.36 2.23 11.39
CA PHE A 529 -4.51 1.06 11.22
C PHE A 529 -3.76 1.18 9.88
N GLY A 530 -3.16 0.11 9.37
CA GLY A 530 -2.57 0.11 8.04
C GLY A 530 -3.58 0.46 6.96
N VAL A 531 -3.18 1.33 6.03
CA VAL A 531 -3.98 1.65 4.84
C VAL A 531 -4.10 0.44 3.92
N HIS A 532 -3.03 -0.35 3.83
CA HIS A 532 -3.04 -1.70 3.27
C HIS A 532 -3.21 -2.71 4.40
N GLU A 533 -4.42 -3.26 4.54
CA GLU A 533 -4.75 -4.24 5.57
C GLU A 533 -4.99 -5.62 4.97
N TRP A 534 -3.96 -6.47 5.07
CA TRP A 534 -4.07 -7.88 4.77
C TRP A 534 -4.93 -8.62 5.80
N PRO A 535 -5.63 -9.72 5.42
CA PRO A 535 -5.55 -10.40 4.12
C PRO A 535 -6.73 -10.10 3.16
N VAL A 536 -7.36 -8.93 3.27
CA VAL A 536 -8.43 -8.50 2.35
C VAL A 536 -7.78 -7.91 1.10
N GLY A 537 -8.31 -8.19 -0.09
CA GLY A 537 -7.79 -7.62 -1.33
C GLY A 537 -8.11 -8.48 -2.55
N PHE A 538 -7.36 -8.28 -3.64
CA PHE A 538 -7.54 -8.94 -4.93
C PHE A 538 -6.37 -9.85 -5.34
N GLN A 539 -5.35 -9.99 -4.49
CA GLN A 539 -4.14 -10.77 -4.73
C GLN A 539 -4.37 -12.27 -4.44
N SER A 540 -3.45 -13.15 -4.85
CA SER A 540 -3.65 -14.61 -4.82
C SER A 540 -3.78 -15.22 -3.43
N ASN A 541 -3.20 -14.59 -2.41
CA ASN A 541 -3.24 -15.02 -1.01
C ASN A 541 -4.37 -14.34 -0.20
N ASN A 542 -5.24 -13.53 -0.82
CA ASN A 542 -6.36 -12.91 -0.11
C ASN A 542 -7.31 -13.92 0.53
N ILE A 543 -8.03 -13.58 1.59
CA ILE A 543 -9.13 -14.43 2.07
C ILE A 543 -10.43 -14.18 1.30
N PRO A 544 -11.41 -15.11 1.33
CA PRO A 544 -12.74 -14.85 0.81
C PRO A 544 -13.36 -13.60 1.42
N PHE A 545 -14.01 -12.78 0.59
CA PHE A 545 -14.73 -11.61 1.06
C PHE A 545 -15.88 -12.00 1.99
N GLN A 546 -16.00 -11.27 3.09
CA GLN A 546 -17.06 -11.41 4.07
C GLN A 546 -17.65 -10.04 4.40
N GLN A 547 -18.89 -10.05 4.90
CA GLN A 547 -19.56 -8.84 5.35
C GLN A 547 -18.70 -8.07 6.37
N GLY A 548 -18.66 -6.74 6.22
CA GLY A 548 -17.92 -5.84 7.12
C GLY A 548 -16.43 -5.69 6.79
N MET A 549 -15.91 -6.40 5.79
CA MET A 549 -14.58 -6.11 5.25
C MET A 549 -14.61 -4.80 4.44
N PHE A 550 -13.59 -3.97 4.59
CA PHE A 550 -13.36 -2.78 3.75
C PHE A 550 -12.23 -3.08 2.77
N THR A 551 -12.38 -2.67 1.52
CA THR A 551 -11.39 -2.80 0.46
C THR A 551 -11.36 -1.55 -0.41
N SER A 552 -10.20 -1.14 -0.90
CA SER A 552 -10.08 -0.23 -2.05
C SER A 552 -10.50 -0.95 -3.34
N ILE A 553 -10.90 -0.16 -4.33
CA ILE A 553 -11.17 -0.54 -5.72
C ILE A 553 -10.49 0.53 -6.59
N GLU A 554 -9.29 0.23 -7.08
CA GLU A 554 -8.32 1.20 -7.61
C GLU A 554 -7.74 0.83 -8.97
N PRO A 555 -8.54 0.52 -10.01
CA PRO A 555 -7.96 0.32 -11.34
C PRO A 555 -7.21 1.56 -11.83
N GLY A 556 -6.26 1.35 -12.74
CA GLY A 556 -5.45 2.42 -13.30
C GLY A 556 -5.01 2.18 -14.74
N TYR A 557 -4.28 3.15 -15.28
CA TYR A 557 -3.56 3.04 -16.54
C TYR A 557 -2.43 4.06 -16.58
N TYR A 558 -1.22 3.62 -16.95
CA TYR A 558 -0.02 4.46 -16.89
C TYR A 558 0.69 4.45 -18.24
N ARG A 559 0.67 5.60 -18.91
CA ARG A 559 1.36 5.80 -20.19
C ARG A 559 2.68 6.52 -19.94
N VAL A 560 3.75 5.73 -19.97
CA VAL A 560 5.13 6.16 -19.71
C VAL A 560 5.45 7.45 -20.47
N ASN A 561 6.06 8.41 -19.75
CA ASN A 561 6.44 9.74 -20.26
C ASN A 561 5.29 10.66 -20.70
N GLU A 562 4.03 10.31 -20.44
CA GLU A 562 2.87 11.13 -20.86
C GLU A 562 1.93 11.45 -19.70
N PHE A 563 1.20 10.46 -19.19
CA PHE A 563 0.21 10.64 -18.12
C PHE A 563 -0.09 9.31 -17.42
N GLY A 564 -0.70 9.39 -16.25
CA GLY A 564 -1.29 8.24 -15.58
C GLY A 564 -2.67 8.55 -15.02
N ILE A 565 -3.42 7.48 -14.80
CA ILE A 565 -4.80 7.50 -14.33
C ILE A 565 -4.91 6.44 -13.25
N ARG A 566 -5.50 6.81 -12.13
CA ARG A 566 -6.04 5.87 -11.15
C ARG A 566 -7.34 6.45 -10.61
N ILE A 567 -8.32 5.58 -10.42
CA ILE A 567 -9.62 5.92 -9.83
C ILE A 567 -9.83 4.95 -8.69
N GLU A 568 -9.77 5.46 -7.48
CA GLU A 568 -9.81 4.65 -6.28
C GLU A 568 -10.91 5.08 -5.34
N ASP A 569 -11.66 4.09 -4.90
CA ASP A 569 -12.65 4.24 -3.86
C ASP A 569 -12.56 3.10 -2.86
N VAL A 570 -12.74 3.42 -1.59
CA VAL A 570 -12.94 2.41 -0.56
C VAL A 570 -14.41 2.02 -0.56
N ALA A 571 -14.67 0.73 -0.42
CA ALA A 571 -16.00 0.16 -0.27
C ALA A 571 -16.02 -0.88 0.85
N VAL A 572 -17.18 -1.04 1.48
CA VAL A 572 -17.43 -2.11 2.45
C VAL A 572 -18.28 -3.21 1.83
N ILE A 573 -17.94 -4.46 2.12
CA ILE A 573 -18.68 -5.62 1.66
C ILE A 573 -19.96 -5.77 2.49
N VAL A 574 -21.10 -5.82 1.82
CA VAL A 574 -22.43 -5.88 2.43
C VAL A 574 -23.30 -7.00 1.80
N PRO A 575 -24.31 -7.52 2.51
CA PRO A 575 -25.25 -8.47 1.94
C PRO A 575 -26.01 -7.91 0.73
N ALA A 576 -26.14 -8.70 -0.32
CA ALA A 576 -26.92 -8.37 -1.51
C ALA A 576 -28.24 -9.16 -1.53
N LYS A 577 -29.35 -8.46 -1.81
CA LYS A 577 -30.64 -9.11 -2.07
C LYS A 577 -30.67 -9.61 -3.52
N THR A 578 -30.95 -10.89 -3.72
CA THR A 578 -31.13 -11.47 -5.06
C THR A 578 -32.50 -12.11 -5.23
N MET A 579 -32.89 -12.38 -6.48
CA MET A 579 -34.22 -12.95 -6.79
C MET A 579 -34.39 -14.38 -6.29
N TYR A 580 -33.33 -15.19 -6.31
CA TYR A 580 -33.42 -16.64 -6.08
C TYR A 580 -32.56 -17.16 -4.92
N GLY A 581 -31.51 -16.42 -4.52
CA GLY A 581 -30.55 -16.86 -3.50
C GLY A 581 -30.38 -15.86 -2.36
N ASN A 582 -30.05 -16.37 -1.17
CA ASN A 582 -29.99 -15.57 0.05
C ASN A 582 -28.56 -15.39 0.60
N ASN A 583 -27.53 -15.86 -0.11
CA ASN A 583 -26.14 -15.82 0.37
C ASN A 583 -25.20 -15.15 -0.65
N TYR A 584 -25.49 -13.88 -0.95
CA TYR A 584 -24.73 -13.06 -1.88
C TYR A 584 -24.29 -11.77 -1.19
N LEU A 585 -23.18 -11.22 -1.67
CA LEU A 585 -22.56 -10.00 -1.21
C LEU A 585 -22.42 -9.02 -2.38
N THR A 586 -22.24 -7.75 -2.06
CA THR A 586 -21.92 -6.65 -2.98
C THR A 586 -21.05 -5.63 -2.26
N PHE A 587 -20.54 -4.64 -2.98
CA PHE A 587 -19.81 -3.52 -2.42
C PHE A 587 -20.73 -2.32 -2.17
N ASP A 588 -20.48 -1.59 -1.08
CA ASP A 588 -21.08 -0.30 -0.77
C ASP A 588 -19.98 0.75 -0.62
N THR A 589 -19.88 1.66 -1.61
CA THR A 589 -18.81 2.66 -1.72
C THR A 589 -18.90 3.70 -0.60
N VAL A 590 -17.78 3.95 0.09
CA VAL A 590 -17.66 4.91 1.20
C VAL A 590 -16.83 6.15 0.84
N SER A 591 -16.01 6.10 -0.21
CA SER A 591 -15.34 7.28 -0.76
C SER A 591 -16.33 8.13 -1.56
N LEU A 592 -16.56 9.38 -1.13
CA LEU A 592 -17.65 10.24 -1.64
C LEU A 592 -17.12 11.53 -2.27
N VAL A 593 -16.26 11.43 -3.29
CA VAL A 593 -15.70 12.57 -4.03
C VAL A 593 -16.02 12.41 -5.52
N PRO A 594 -16.54 13.43 -6.23
CA PRO A 594 -16.90 13.30 -7.63
C PRO A 594 -15.70 12.95 -8.52
N TYR A 595 -15.97 12.27 -9.64
CA TYR A 595 -14.98 12.08 -10.71
C TYR A 595 -15.00 13.29 -11.65
N ASP A 596 -13.88 13.58 -12.30
CA ASP A 596 -13.82 14.69 -13.26
C ASP A 596 -14.67 14.39 -14.50
N ARG A 597 -15.75 15.16 -14.65
CA ARG A 597 -16.71 15.02 -15.75
C ARG A 597 -16.11 15.26 -17.13
N LYS A 598 -15.05 16.07 -17.24
CA LYS A 598 -14.39 16.37 -18.53
C LYS A 598 -13.69 15.16 -19.13
N LEU A 599 -13.26 14.24 -18.26
CA LEU A 599 -12.54 13.02 -18.65
C LEU A 599 -13.47 11.85 -19.00
N ILE A 600 -14.78 11.96 -18.76
CA ILE A 600 -15.75 10.88 -18.98
C ILE A 600 -16.35 10.99 -20.39
N ASP A 601 -16.14 9.96 -21.20
CA ASP A 601 -16.85 9.75 -22.46
C ASP A 601 -18.07 8.85 -22.23
N THR A 602 -19.24 9.47 -22.08
CA THR A 602 -20.49 8.73 -21.82
C THR A 602 -20.92 7.80 -22.95
N SER A 603 -20.34 7.92 -24.15
CA SER A 603 -20.64 7.02 -25.27
C SER A 603 -20.04 5.62 -25.09
N LEU A 604 -19.03 5.48 -24.23
CA LEU A 604 -18.40 4.19 -23.89
C LEU A 604 -19.09 3.47 -22.73
N LEU A 605 -19.89 4.18 -21.93
CA LEU A 605 -20.54 3.65 -20.75
C LEU A 605 -21.86 2.94 -21.11
N SER A 606 -22.10 1.78 -20.48
CA SER A 606 -23.41 1.13 -20.58
C SER A 606 -24.50 1.94 -19.85
N PRO A 607 -25.78 1.74 -20.19
CA PRO A 607 -26.89 2.35 -19.44
C PRO A 607 -26.84 2.04 -17.94
N GLU A 608 -26.42 0.82 -17.59
CA GLU A 608 -26.28 0.40 -16.20
C GLU A 608 -25.14 1.13 -15.49
N GLN A 609 -24.01 1.35 -16.17
CA GLN A 609 -22.87 2.10 -15.62
C GLN A 609 -23.22 3.57 -15.42
N LEU A 610 -23.91 4.19 -16.39
CA LEU A 610 -24.42 5.56 -16.27
C LEU A 610 -25.40 5.69 -15.10
N GLN A 611 -26.32 4.72 -14.94
CA GLN A 611 -27.25 4.71 -13.83
C GLN A 611 -26.54 4.56 -12.48
N TRP A 612 -25.50 3.73 -12.40
CA TRP A 612 -24.69 3.60 -11.18
C TRP A 612 -24.00 4.92 -10.85
N LEU A 613 -23.41 5.58 -11.86
CA LEU A 613 -22.70 6.85 -11.70
C LEU A 613 -23.63 7.98 -11.23
N ASP A 614 -24.84 8.08 -11.79
CA ASP A 614 -25.84 9.05 -11.34
C ASP A 614 -26.33 8.75 -9.91
N THR A 615 -26.47 7.48 -9.54
CA THR A 615 -26.79 7.08 -8.17
C THR A 615 -25.65 7.44 -7.21
N TYR A 616 -24.40 7.21 -7.59
CA TYR A 616 -23.22 7.61 -6.82
C TYR A 616 -23.20 9.12 -6.58
N TYR A 617 -23.45 9.93 -7.62
CA TYR A 617 -23.51 11.40 -7.50
C TYR A 617 -24.67 11.88 -6.63
N LEU A 618 -25.83 11.21 -6.69
CA LEU A 618 -26.93 11.48 -5.76
C LEU A 618 -26.55 11.17 -4.31
N THR A 619 -25.84 10.06 -4.07
CA THR A 619 -25.32 9.70 -2.74
C THR A 619 -24.37 10.78 -2.23
N ILE A 620 -23.40 11.24 -3.04
CA ILE A 620 -22.50 12.34 -2.69
C ILE A 620 -23.31 13.57 -2.27
N ARG A 621 -24.27 14.01 -3.08
CA ARG A 621 -25.09 15.19 -2.78
C ARG A 621 -25.84 15.06 -1.45
N SER A 622 -26.47 13.91 -1.22
CA SER A 622 -27.30 13.67 -0.04
C SER A 622 -26.49 13.54 1.25
N THR A 623 -25.28 12.98 1.19
CA THR A 623 -24.40 12.78 2.34
C THR A 623 -23.48 13.96 2.59
N MET A 624 -22.78 14.43 1.56
CA MET A 624 -21.77 15.50 1.68
C MET A 624 -22.40 16.89 1.74
N GLY A 625 -23.56 17.09 1.13
CA GLY A 625 -24.23 18.40 1.12
C GLY A 625 -24.51 18.97 2.53
N PRO A 626 -25.15 18.20 3.43
CA PRO A 626 -25.34 18.60 4.82
C PRO A 626 -24.03 18.83 5.57
N GLU A 627 -23.01 17.99 5.36
CA GLU A 627 -21.72 18.08 6.04
C GLU A 627 -20.95 19.36 5.65
N LEU A 628 -20.86 19.68 4.36
CA LEU A 628 -20.22 20.90 3.87
C LEU A 628 -20.92 22.16 4.41
N LYS A 629 -22.26 22.15 4.45
CA LYS A 629 -23.04 23.23 5.07
C LYS A 629 -22.78 23.36 6.56
N ARG A 630 -22.69 22.23 7.28
CA ARG A 630 -22.39 22.19 8.72
C ARG A 630 -21.02 22.78 9.03
N GLN A 631 -20.03 22.58 8.15
CA GLN A 631 -18.70 23.19 8.27
C GLN A 631 -18.62 24.63 7.73
N GLY A 632 -19.70 25.20 7.19
CA GLY A 632 -19.71 26.55 6.63
C GLY A 632 -19.01 26.68 5.25
N LEU A 633 -18.78 25.57 4.56
CA LEU A 633 -18.03 25.49 3.31
C LEU A 633 -18.97 25.68 2.09
N THR A 634 -19.60 26.85 1.98
CA THR A 634 -20.62 27.10 0.93
C THR A 634 -20.06 27.06 -0.50
N GLU A 635 -18.84 27.54 -0.73
CA GLU A 635 -18.21 27.51 -2.06
C GLU A 635 -17.95 26.07 -2.51
N ILE A 636 -17.43 25.23 -1.61
CA ILE A 636 -17.18 23.81 -1.86
C ILE A 636 -18.50 23.05 -2.04
N TYR A 637 -19.53 23.40 -1.27
CA TYR A 637 -20.88 22.85 -1.49
C TYR A 637 -21.38 23.13 -2.90
N ASN A 638 -21.28 24.36 -3.39
CA ASN A 638 -21.72 24.72 -4.74
C ASN A 638 -20.88 23.98 -5.80
N TRP A 639 -19.56 23.96 -5.62
CA TRP A 639 -18.65 23.21 -6.50
C TRP A 639 -18.99 21.71 -6.57
N MET A 640 -19.30 21.09 -5.42
CA MET A 640 -19.72 19.69 -5.36
C MET A 640 -21.04 19.49 -6.11
N MET A 641 -22.01 20.39 -5.94
CA MET A 641 -23.28 20.33 -6.67
C MET A 641 -23.04 20.38 -8.18
N ASP A 642 -22.24 21.31 -8.68
CA ASP A 642 -21.95 21.45 -10.11
C ASP A 642 -21.25 20.19 -10.67
N ASN A 643 -20.32 19.62 -9.92
CA ASN A 643 -19.57 18.42 -10.32
C ASN A 643 -20.32 17.09 -10.13
N THR A 644 -21.53 17.13 -9.57
CA THR A 644 -22.38 15.95 -9.34
C THR A 644 -23.71 16.03 -10.09
N GLU A 645 -23.82 16.85 -11.13
CA GLU A 645 -25.01 16.84 -12.00
C GLU A 645 -25.22 15.46 -12.65
N PRO A 646 -26.47 14.98 -12.78
CA PRO A 646 -26.72 13.70 -13.43
C PRO A 646 -26.35 13.77 -14.92
N PHE A 647 -25.81 12.67 -15.46
CA PHE A 647 -25.55 12.50 -16.88
C PHE A 647 -26.85 12.19 -17.64
N LEU A 648 -27.74 11.40 -17.04
CA LEU A 648 -29.06 11.13 -17.60
C LEU A 648 -29.99 12.31 -17.30
N LYS A 649 -30.40 13.05 -18.33
CA LYS A 649 -31.43 14.08 -18.19
C LYS A 649 -32.77 13.42 -17.85
N THR A 650 -33.39 13.87 -16.75
CA THR A 650 -34.77 13.54 -16.39
C THR A 650 -35.72 14.04 -17.49
N GLY A 651 -35.97 13.21 -18.50
CA GLY A 651 -36.79 13.57 -19.67
C GLY A 651 -36.53 12.77 -20.94
N SER A 652 -35.42 12.02 -21.05
CA SER A 652 -35.24 11.08 -22.15
C SER A 652 -35.88 9.74 -21.79
N SER A 653 -37.18 9.60 -22.06
CA SER A 653 -37.90 8.35 -21.89
C SER A 653 -37.36 7.29 -22.86
N ALA A 654 -36.41 6.46 -22.41
CA ALA A 654 -36.37 5.09 -22.89
C ALA A 654 -37.62 4.41 -22.34
N ALA A 655 -38.41 3.83 -23.26
CA ALA A 655 -39.72 3.26 -22.99
C ALA A 655 -39.71 2.37 -21.73
N ILE A 656 -40.53 2.76 -20.75
CA ILE A 656 -41.03 1.84 -19.73
C ILE A 656 -41.77 0.74 -20.52
N PRO A 657 -41.40 -0.55 -20.43
CA PRO A 657 -42.28 -1.59 -20.92
C PRO A 657 -43.48 -1.58 -19.99
N SER A 658 -44.55 -0.98 -20.49
CA SER A 658 -45.89 -1.02 -19.91
C SER A 658 -46.20 -2.47 -19.58
N ILE A 659 -46.28 -2.80 -18.29
CA ILE A 659 -46.90 -4.04 -17.84
C ILE A 659 -48.37 -3.89 -18.19
N SER A 660 -48.75 -4.40 -19.36
CA SER A 660 -50.15 -4.52 -19.74
C SER A 660 -50.82 -5.50 -18.79
N LEU A 661 -51.65 -4.92 -17.92
CA LEU A 661 -52.66 -5.56 -17.12
C LEU A 661 -53.65 -6.29 -18.04
N LEU A 662 -53.38 -7.56 -18.39
CA LEU A 662 -54.36 -8.41 -19.04
C LEU A 662 -55.19 -9.14 -17.97
N LEU A 663 -56.36 -8.56 -17.68
CA LEU A 663 -57.50 -9.26 -17.11
C LEU A 663 -57.85 -10.46 -18.01
N LEU A 664 -57.63 -11.68 -17.53
CA LEU A 664 -58.26 -12.88 -18.07
C LEU A 664 -59.40 -13.28 -17.15
N LEU A 665 -60.60 -12.89 -17.55
CA LEU A 665 -61.85 -13.53 -17.15
C LEU A 665 -61.93 -14.91 -17.82
N LEU A 666 -62.20 -15.91 -16.98
CA LEU A 666 -62.70 -17.28 -17.21
C LEU A 666 -63.54 -17.48 -18.49
N PRO A 667 -63.53 -18.71 -19.06
CA PRO A 667 -64.52 -19.70 -18.61
C PRO A 667 -64.04 -21.15 -18.46
N ILE A 668 -64.62 -21.76 -17.42
CA ILE A 668 -64.99 -23.16 -17.18
C ILE A 668 -65.05 -24.05 -18.45
N ALA A 669 -64.38 -25.22 -18.43
CA ALA A 669 -64.96 -26.52 -18.83
C ALA A 669 -64.00 -27.71 -18.58
N LEU A 670 -64.44 -28.62 -17.69
CA LEU A 670 -64.27 -30.09 -17.66
C LEU A 670 -63.11 -30.76 -18.44
N LEU A 671 -62.20 -31.43 -17.71
CA LEU A 671 -62.15 -32.89 -17.48
C LEU A 671 -60.95 -33.28 -16.62
#